data_AF-A0A3A2Z3C4-F1
#
_entry.id   AF-A0A3A2Z3C4-F1
#
_cell.length_a   1.000
_cell.length_b   1.000
_cell.length_c   1.000
_cell.angle_alpha   90.00
_cell.angle_beta   90.00
_cell.angle_gamma   90.00
#
_symmetry.space_group_name_H-M   'P 1'
#
loop_
_entity.id
_entity.type
_entity.pdbx_description
1 polymer ?
#
loop_
_entity_poly.entity_id
_entity_poly.type
_entity_poly.pdbx_seq_one_letter_code
_entity_poly.pdbx_strand_id
1 'polypeptide(L)'
;MNDQSLSQPTDESPSAERYTGHRKGHEDGRPSSREAAEYPLPVWWWLASTAYPLIVGALGPMANALSICSLAESWMKAIPAGGDQPRKVPEPEWVIVVNAVSLGFAIISNLILLMKMAQRISFAKAQPIVIIGWYITSILLLAILAVFARVKRNSPNPTATFSQAYYYGTFAAGLYFIIASMLLITTYGAYRGHYSREYKLTNSQRSLMLQTIIFLIYLLGGSAVYARIEDWDFLDAVYWADYTLLTIGIGNFAPVTHLGRSLLFPYAVGGILSLGLIVSSIRAQMLETGRQKIAEVVTEKTRKFLIREASSDHAHLQKLVARLSNGPEESEQDRRKREFKVMRQVRQTATLERKWISFLISLIIWMIMWLIGGVAFWTSDQDSHWTYFESLYFAYTTLLTIGFGDFHPSTAWEKSFFVFWTLLAVPTVTILISNIGDTIARTFGDLTIYIGKLTILPGDKPFKELIRDLTRGSWKEKFLNESADQDEPPQPPSSQLDPENTVEDETEARNAIEADEHKKEESARARGDIAAENIHHYHYLLFREVRKMINYATTNLPKEFEYHEWEYFLNLIAGEDVFPETDEKKKEKEKEKGRGNGWSWIDRKSPLLGEKTEVQWLLEALTEALERELRKASRGFHSPENGSVRESNEGGGEG
;
A
#
# COMPACT_ATOMS: atom_id res chain seq x y z
N MET A 1 1.47 46.95 -19.25
CA MET A 1 2.09 47.96 -20.14
C MET A 1 3.33 48.50 -19.44
N ASN A 2 4.47 48.35 -20.12
CA ASN A 2 5.79 48.96 -19.93
C ASN A 2 6.65 48.55 -18.70
N ASP A 3 7.31 47.41 -18.86
CA ASP A 3 8.73 47.25 -19.20
C ASP A 3 9.84 48.20 -18.65
N GLN A 4 10.94 47.53 -18.29
CA GLN A 4 12.37 47.86 -18.49
C GLN A 4 13.20 48.66 -17.47
N SER A 5 14.07 47.87 -16.79
CA SER A 5 15.55 47.93 -16.77
C SER A 5 16.31 49.17 -16.27
N LEU A 6 17.26 48.94 -15.35
CA LEU A 6 18.72 49.03 -15.60
C LEU A 6 19.54 48.87 -14.31
N SER A 7 20.34 47.79 -14.23
CA SER A 7 21.80 47.82 -13.99
C SER A 7 22.36 46.39 -13.85
N GLN A 8 23.11 45.96 -14.87
CA GLN A 8 24.11 44.88 -14.88
C GLN A 8 25.51 45.50 -14.68
N PRO A 9 26.63 44.74 -14.72
CA PRO A 9 26.96 43.49 -14.00
C PRO A 9 28.35 43.61 -13.31
N THR A 10 28.75 42.61 -12.52
CA THR A 10 30.18 42.34 -12.27
C THR A 10 30.46 40.86 -12.45
N ASP A 11 31.32 40.60 -13.43
CA ASP A 11 32.12 39.39 -13.63
C ASP A 11 32.75 38.89 -12.33
N GLU A 12 32.79 37.57 -12.17
CA GLU A 12 34.07 36.86 -11.98
C GLU A 12 33.82 35.34 -12.07
N SER A 13 34.38 34.74 -13.13
CA SER A 13 34.61 33.30 -13.22
C SER A 13 35.82 32.94 -12.35
N PRO A 14 35.93 31.67 -11.89
CA PRO A 14 37.09 30.91 -12.36
C PRO A 14 36.81 29.43 -12.66
N SER A 15 37.16 29.07 -13.89
CA SER A 15 37.98 27.93 -14.33
C SER A 15 37.73 26.51 -13.79
N ALA A 16 37.48 25.64 -14.77
CA ALA A 16 37.60 24.20 -14.74
C ALA A 16 39.00 23.72 -14.31
N GLU A 17 39.04 22.72 -13.42
CA GLU A 17 40.22 21.89 -13.19
C GLU A 17 39.98 20.43 -13.56
N ARG A 18 40.98 19.90 -14.26
CA ARG A 18 41.15 18.52 -14.73
C ARG A 18 41.20 17.55 -13.56
N TYR A 19 40.47 16.44 -13.65
CA TYR A 19 40.73 15.26 -12.81
C TYR A 19 41.59 14.25 -13.58
N THR A 20 42.88 14.23 -13.25
CA THR A 20 43.76 13.08 -13.41
C THR A 20 44.27 12.66 -12.02
N GLY A 21 44.42 11.35 -11.80
CA GLY A 21 45.34 10.83 -10.79
C GLY A 21 44.71 10.17 -9.57
N HIS A 22 44.85 8.84 -9.52
CA HIS A 22 44.73 7.99 -8.35
C HIS A 22 45.39 8.57 -7.08
N ARG A 23 44.68 8.49 -5.94
CA ARG A 23 45.31 8.31 -4.64
C ARG A 23 44.42 7.52 -3.69
N LYS A 24 44.92 6.36 -3.25
CA LYS A 24 44.36 5.55 -2.16
C LYS A 24 44.36 6.36 -0.87
N GLY A 25 43.18 6.60 -0.30
CA GLY A 25 42.97 7.08 1.06
C GLY A 25 41.87 6.25 1.71
N HIS A 26 42.19 5.65 2.86
CA HIS A 26 41.23 4.98 3.73
C HIS A 26 40.19 6.01 4.21
N GLU A 27 38.94 5.87 3.80
CA GLU A 27 37.80 6.59 4.39
C GLU A 27 36.78 5.60 4.92
N ASP A 28 36.32 5.90 6.14
CA ASP A 28 35.31 5.18 6.91
C ASP A 28 34.04 4.94 6.09
N GLY A 29 33.61 3.67 6.05
CA GLY A 29 32.44 3.21 5.31
C GLY A 29 31.11 3.72 5.86
N ARG A 30 30.79 4.99 5.62
CA ARG A 30 29.41 5.48 5.63
C ARG A 30 28.95 5.64 4.17
N PRO A 31 27.95 4.86 3.72
CA PRO A 31 27.45 4.98 2.37
C PRO A 31 26.92 6.39 2.12
N SER A 32 27.20 6.90 0.92
CA SER A 32 26.66 8.18 0.46
C SER A 32 25.13 8.16 0.50
N SER A 33 24.49 9.33 0.64
CA SER A 33 23.03 9.46 0.76
C SER A 33 22.23 8.86 -0.41
N ARG A 34 22.90 8.57 -1.55
CA ARG A 34 22.33 7.86 -2.70
C ARG A 34 22.45 6.33 -2.59
N GLU A 35 23.48 5.80 -1.93
CA GLU A 35 23.67 4.35 -1.72
C GLU A 35 22.89 3.83 -0.51
N ALA A 36 22.60 4.70 0.47
CA ALA A 36 21.71 4.37 1.59
C ALA A 36 20.26 4.06 1.16
N ALA A 37 19.89 4.38 -0.08
CA ALA A 37 18.56 4.09 -0.63
C ALA A 37 18.40 2.62 -1.10
N GLU A 38 19.48 1.84 -1.19
CA GLU A 38 19.47 0.53 -1.86
C GLU A 38 19.43 -0.69 -0.91
N TYR A 39 19.47 -0.48 0.41
CA TYR A 39 19.29 -1.57 1.37
C TYR A 39 17.85 -1.63 1.85
N PRO A 40 17.14 -2.76 1.63
CA PRO A 40 15.81 -2.95 2.21
C PRO A 40 15.93 -2.85 3.73
N LEU A 41 15.32 -1.83 4.33
CA LEU A 41 15.26 -1.68 5.78
C LEU A 41 14.83 -3.00 6.44
N PRO A 42 15.47 -3.42 7.55
CA PRO A 42 14.99 -4.56 8.32
C PRO A 42 13.50 -4.40 8.66
N VAL A 43 12.75 -5.51 8.62
CA VAL A 43 11.28 -5.52 8.78
C VAL A 43 10.82 -4.73 10.00
N TRP A 44 11.56 -4.82 11.12
CA TRP A 44 11.25 -4.07 12.35
C TRP A 44 11.38 -2.56 12.21
N TRP A 45 12.38 -2.07 11.48
CA TRP A 45 12.52 -0.63 11.23
C TRP A 45 11.51 -0.12 10.21
N TRP A 46 11.17 -0.94 9.22
CA TRP A 46 10.06 -0.67 8.33
C TRP A 46 8.73 -0.65 9.08
N LEU A 47 8.50 -1.54 10.05
CA LEU A 47 7.28 -1.53 10.86
C LEU A 47 7.18 -0.25 11.71
N ALA A 48 8.28 0.12 12.34
CA ALA A 48 8.38 1.35 13.12
C ALA A 48 8.23 2.62 12.27
N SER A 49 8.75 2.62 11.03
CA SER A 49 8.60 3.75 10.11
C SER A 49 7.21 3.76 9.42
N THR A 50 6.71 2.57 9.18
CA THR A 50 5.55 2.18 8.37
C THR A 50 4.21 2.26 9.08
N ALA A 51 4.02 1.19 9.85
CA ALA A 51 2.75 0.75 10.42
C ALA A 51 2.44 1.46 11.74
N TYR A 52 3.45 1.79 12.54
CA TYR A 52 3.21 2.39 13.86
C TYR A 52 2.51 3.75 13.78
N PRO A 53 2.98 4.75 13.01
CA PRO A 53 2.28 6.03 12.89
C PRO A 53 0.87 5.91 12.32
N LEU A 54 0.64 4.93 11.45
CA LEU A 54 -0.68 4.62 10.93
C LEU A 54 -1.61 4.18 12.06
N ILE A 55 -1.21 3.12 12.79
CA ILE A 55 -2.02 2.55 13.87
C ILE A 55 -2.29 3.63 14.91
N VAL A 56 -1.29 4.45 15.23
CA VAL A 56 -1.41 5.59 16.12
C VAL A 56 -2.40 6.64 15.61
N GLY A 57 -2.38 6.97 14.31
CA GLY A 57 -3.30 7.92 13.70
C GLY A 57 -4.76 7.46 13.74
N ALA A 58 -5.02 6.14 13.67
CA ALA A 58 -6.36 5.58 13.80
C ALA A 58 -6.81 5.41 15.26
N LEU A 59 -5.93 4.91 16.13
CA LEU A 59 -6.26 4.60 17.53
C LEU A 59 -6.24 5.82 18.45
N GLY A 60 -5.48 6.87 18.12
CA GLY A 60 -5.42 8.11 18.91
C GLY A 60 -6.79 8.78 19.10
N PRO A 61 -7.55 9.03 18.02
CA PRO A 61 -8.92 9.54 18.12
C PRO A 61 -9.85 8.63 18.93
N MET A 62 -9.72 7.30 18.77
CA MET A 62 -10.50 6.31 19.51
C MET A 62 -10.21 6.38 21.02
N ALA A 63 -8.96 6.51 21.42
CA ALA A 63 -8.58 6.69 22.83
C ALA A 63 -9.23 7.95 23.45
N ASN A 64 -9.29 9.06 22.70
CA ASN A 64 -10.02 10.26 23.13
C ASN A 64 -11.51 10.01 23.30
N ALA A 65 -12.15 9.32 22.36
CA ALA A 65 -13.58 9.01 22.44
C ALA A 65 -13.91 8.18 23.69
N LEU A 66 -13.11 7.15 23.98
CA LEU A 66 -13.27 6.32 25.19
C LEU A 66 -12.98 7.13 26.46
N SER A 67 -11.99 8.03 26.43
CA SER A 67 -11.70 8.93 27.54
C SER A 67 -12.85 9.92 27.82
N ILE A 68 -13.57 10.36 26.77
CA ILE A 68 -14.80 11.17 26.92
C ILE A 68 -15.91 10.32 27.57
N CYS A 69 -16.11 9.08 27.11
CA CYS A 69 -17.08 8.16 27.73
C CYS A 69 -16.77 7.91 29.22
N SER A 70 -15.49 7.86 29.59
CA SER A 70 -15.07 7.72 30.99
C SER A 70 -15.44 8.92 31.86
N LEU A 71 -15.52 10.13 31.30
CA LEU A 71 -15.90 11.34 32.03
C LEU A 71 -17.42 11.58 32.06
N ALA A 72 -18.17 10.91 31.19
CA ALA A 72 -19.58 11.20 30.97
C ALA A 72 -20.51 10.71 32.10
N GLU A 73 -20.14 9.65 32.82
CA GLU A 73 -20.91 9.08 33.93
C GLU A 73 -20.01 8.71 35.11
N SER A 74 -20.60 8.61 36.31
CA SER A 74 -19.90 8.15 37.51
C SER A 74 -19.43 6.70 37.37
N TRP A 75 -18.23 6.39 37.86
CA TRP A 75 -17.54 5.09 37.75
C TRP A 75 -18.12 4.00 38.65
N MET A 76 -18.97 4.36 39.62
CA MET A 76 -19.67 3.43 40.51
C MET A 76 -21.18 3.61 40.43
N LYS A 77 -21.90 2.49 40.32
CA LYS A 77 -23.36 2.41 40.45
C LYS A 77 -23.68 1.51 41.65
N ALA A 78 -24.63 1.92 42.49
CA ALA A 78 -25.09 1.14 43.63
C ALA A 78 -26.50 0.63 43.36
N ILE A 79 -26.69 -0.69 43.48
CA ILE A 79 -28.01 -1.32 43.38
C ILE A 79 -28.61 -1.35 44.80
N PRO A 80 -29.73 -0.66 45.06
CA PRO A 80 -30.41 -0.73 46.34
C PRO A 80 -30.94 -2.15 46.58
N ALA A 81 -30.91 -2.62 47.84
CA ALA A 81 -31.35 -3.97 48.22
C ALA A 81 -32.85 -4.28 47.93
N GLY A 82 -33.63 -3.29 47.48
CA GLY A 82 -35.06 -3.42 47.16
C GLY A 82 -35.41 -3.55 45.67
N GLY A 83 -34.44 -3.71 44.77
CA GLY A 83 -34.70 -3.85 43.32
C GLY A 83 -35.03 -2.56 42.57
N ASP A 84 -34.87 -1.40 43.22
CA ASP A 84 -34.96 -0.09 42.58
C ASP A 84 -33.84 0.13 41.55
N GLN A 85 -34.05 1.07 40.62
CA GLN A 85 -33.07 1.44 39.60
C GLN A 85 -31.70 1.79 40.22
N PRO A 86 -30.58 1.37 39.58
CA PRO A 86 -29.23 1.61 40.09
C PRO A 86 -28.98 3.11 40.26
N ARG A 87 -28.66 3.54 41.49
CA ARG A 87 -28.36 4.94 41.78
C ARG A 87 -26.89 5.24 41.50
N LYS A 88 -26.64 6.38 40.84
CA LYS A 88 -25.29 6.90 40.59
C LYS A 88 -24.67 7.32 41.93
N VAL A 89 -23.48 6.80 42.23
CA VAL A 89 -22.73 7.19 43.43
C VAL A 89 -21.91 8.42 43.07
N PRO A 90 -22.14 9.59 43.72
CA PRO A 90 -21.40 10.80 43.41
C PRO A 90 -19.91 10.62 43.75
N GLU A 91 -19.06 11.06 42.83
CA GLU A 91 -17.62 10.96 42.97
C GLU A 91 -17.03 12.21 43.63
N PRO A 92 -15.90 12.10 44.32
CA PRO A 92 -15.17 13.26 44.79
C PRO A 92 -14.80 14.19 43.63
N GLU A 93 -14.99 15.50 43.80
CA GLU A 93 -14.76 16.50 42.73
C GLU A 93 -13.35 16.45 42.14
N TRP A 94 -12.33 16.14 42.95
CA TRP A 94 -10.94 16.05 42.49
C TRP A 94 -10.74 14.96 41.42
N VAL A 95 -11.55 13.90 41.43
CA VAL A 95 -11.47 12.79 40.46
C VAL A 95 -11.86 13.28 39.08
N ILE A 96 -12.97 14.00 39.01
CA ILE A 96 -13.51 14.60 37.79
C ILE A 96 -12.49 15.61 37.24
N VAL A 97 -11.90 16.43 38.12
CA VAL A 97 -10.87 17.40 37.73
C VAL A 97 -9.65 16.71 37.12
N VAL A 98 -9.08 15.69 37.79
CA VAL A 98 -7.88 15.01 37.25
C VAL A 98 -8.21 14.26 35.96
N ASN A 99 -9.37 13.62 35.86
CA ASN A 99 -9.83 12.97 34.62
C ASN A 99 -9.97 14.00 33.47
N ALA A 100 -10.61 15.15 33.72
CA ALA A 100 -10.73 16.23 32.75
C ALA A 100 -9.38 16.82 32.33
N VAL A 101 -8.44 17.01 33.26
CA VAL A 101 -7.06 17.44 32.97
C VAL A 101 -6.35 16.41 32.07
N SER A 102 -6.50 15.12 32.39
CA SER A 102 -5.91 14.05 31.59
C SER A 102 -6.45 14.04 30.14
N LEU A 103 -7.75 14.27 29.96
CA LEU A 103 -8.39 14.41 28.66
C LEU A 103 -7.88 15.67 27.92
N GLY A 104 -7.66 16.77 28.63
CA GLY A 104 -7.08 17.99 28.06
C GLY A 104 -5.71 17.75 27.42
N PHE A 105 -4.80 17.05 28.11
CA PHE A 105 -3.51 16.65 27.56
C PHE A 105 -3.65 15.74 26.33
N ALA A 106 -4.62 14.82 26.34
CA ALA A 106 -4.86 13.91 25.22
C ALA A 106 -5.40 14.61 23.97
N ILE A 107 -6.35 15.54 24.14
CA ILE A 107 -6.89 16.34 23.03
C ILE A 107 -5.79 17.22 22.43
N ILE A 108 -4.98 17.87 23.25
CA ILE A 108 -3.84 18.67 22.78
C ILE A 108 -2.84 17.79 22.00
N SER A 109 -2.55 16.59 22.51
CA SER A 109 -1.65 15.63 21.85
C SER A 109 -2.21 15.18 20.48
N ASN A 110 -3.49 14.85 20.39
CA ASN A 110 -4.12 14.50 19.12
C ASN A 110 -4.16 15.68 18.14
N LEU A 111 -4.39 16.91 18.63
CA LEU A 111 -4.37 18.10 17.80
C LEU A 111 -2.97 18.40 17.25
N ILE A 112 -1.92 18.26 18.07
CA ILE A 112 -0.53 18.43 17.64
C ILE A 112 -0.13 17.33 16.67
N LEU A 113 -0.57 16.09 16.89
CA LEU A 113 -0.39 15.00 15.93
C LEU A 113 -1.02 15.37 14.58
N LEU A 114 -2.26 15.88 14.58
CA LEU A 114 -2.94 16.31 13.37
C LEU A 114 -2.24 17.49 12.68
N MET A 115 -1.77 18.48 13.44
CA MET A 115 -0.99 19.60 12.90
C MET A 115 0.36 19.16 12.33
N LYS A 116 1.02 18.18 12.94
CA LYS A 116 2.22 17.53 12.41
C LYS A 116 1.90 16.81 11.10
N MET A 117 0.79 16.07 11.04
CA MET A 117 0.36 15.40 9.82
C MET A 117 0.03 16.41 8.71
N ALA A 118 -0.57 17.55 9.05
CA ALA A 118 -0.82 18.66 8.13
C ALA A 118 0.45 19.45 7.73
N GLN A 119 1.64 18.97 8.10
CA GLN A 119 2.93 19.61 7.86
C GLN A 119 3.03 21.05 8.37
N ARG A 120 2.20 21.41 9.36
CA ARG A 120 2.25 22.72 10.02
C ARG A 120 3.27 22.78 11.14
N ILE A 121 3.61 21.64 11.74
CA ILE A 121 4.58 21.53 12.83
C ILE A 121 5.67 20.53 12.47
N SER A 122 6.93 20.93 12.70
CA SER A 122 8.11 20.07 12.47
C SER A 122 8.11 18.83 13.38
N PHE A 123 8.58 17.70 12.85
CA PHE A 123 8.69 16.42 13.57
C PHE A 123 9.37 16.55 14.94
N ALA A 124 10.48 17.29 15.03
CA ALA A 124 11.28 17.45 16.24
C ALA A 124 10.51 18.12 17.39
N LYS A 125 9.58 19.03 17.08
CA LYS A 125 8.75 19.73 18.07
C LYS A 125 7.50 18.93 18.43
N ALA A 126 6.84 18.32 17.44
CA ALA A 126 5.58 17.62 17.65
C ALA A 126 5.75 16.33 18.47
N GLN A 127 6.74 15.48 18.13
CA GLN A 127 6.82 14.13 18.70
C GLN A 127 6.98 14.11 20.24
N PRO A 128 7.87 14.91 20.85
CA PRO A 128 8.00 14.92 22.31
C PRO A 128 6.69 15.34 22.99
N ILE A 129 6.00 16.34 22.45
CA ILE A 129 4.76 16.86 23.06
C ILE A 129 3.68 15.79 23.04
N VAL A 130 3.49 15.11 21.90
CA VAL A 130 2.48 14.05 21.76
C VAL A 130 2.79 12.86 22.67
N ILE A 131 4.03 12.36 22.66
CA ILE A 131 4.44 11.20 23.44
C ILE A 131 4.32 11.49 24.95
N ILE A 132 4.84 12.63 25.41
CA ILE A 132 4.77 13.03 26.82
C ILE A 132 3.31 13.25 27.24
N GLY A 133 2.52 13.93 26.41
CA GLY A 133 1.12 14.19 26.71
C GLY A 133 0.30 12.91 26.89
N TRP A 134 0.44 11.93 25.99
CA TRP A 134 -0.26 10.64 26.14
C TRP A 134 0.25 9.80 27.31
N TYR A 135 1.56 9.80 27.62
CA TYR A 135 2.05 9.13 28.83
C TYR A 135 1.51 9.79 30.10
N ILE A 136 1.47 11.13 30.17
CA ILE A 136 0.86 11.85 31.29
C ILE A 136 -0.62 11.45 31.43
N THR A 137 -1.39 11.49 30.34
CA THR A 137 -2.80 11.07 30.36
C THR A 137 -2.95 9.63 30.86
N SER A 138 -2.18 8.69 30.31
CA SER A 138 -2.24 7.28 30.69
C SER A 138 -1.91 7.07 32.18
N ILE A 139 -0.83 7.68 32.67
CA ILE A 139 -0.41 7.57 34.07
C ILE A 139 -1.45 8.17 35.01
N LEU A 140 -2.01 9.34 34.68
CA LEU A 140 -3.07 9.97 35.48
C LEU A 140 -4.32 9.09 35.56
N LEU A 141 -4.79 8.57 34.42
CA LEU A 141 -5.95 7.66 34.39
C LEU A 141 -5.67 6.38 35.20
N LEU A 142 -4.53 5.73 35.01
CA LEU A 142 -4.15 4.53 35.76
C LEU A 142 -4.08 4.79 37.27
N ALA A 143 -3.57 5.95 37.68
CA ALA A 143 -3.50 6.32 39.09
C ALA A 143 -4.90 6.44 39.71
N ILE A 144 -5.83 7.14 39.06
CA ILE A 144 -7.21 7.29 39.57
C ILE A 144 -7.94 5.93 39.55
N LEU A 145 -7.79 5.15 38.47
CA LEU A 145 -8.39 3.81 38.37
C LEU A 145 -7.91 2.90 39.50
N ALA A 146 -6.62 2.92 39.82
CA ALA A 146 -6.06 2.14 40.93
C ALA A 146 -6.62 2.57 42.29
N VAL A 147 -6.83 3.88 42.50
CA VAL A 147 -7.49 4.40 43.71
C VAL A 147 -8.92 3.88 43.81
N PHE A 148 -9.71 3.95 42.74
CA PHE A 148 -11.10 3.46 42.75
C PHE A 148 -11.20 1.94 42.90
N ALA A 149 -10.29 1.18 42.30
CA ALA A 149 -10.20 -0.25 42.52
C ALA A 149 -9.95 -0.58 44.00
N ARG A 150 -9.07 0.19 44.65
CA ARG A 150 -8.80 0.05 46.09
C ARG A 150 -10.00 0.45 46.94
N VAL A 151 -10.69 1.53 46.58
CA VAL A 151 -11.91 2.01 47.27
C VAL A 151 -13.01 0.96 47.20
N LYS A 152 -13.31 0.40 46.02
CA LYS A 152 -14.32 -0.67 45.87
C LYS A 152 -13.98 -1.89 46.73
N ARG A 153 -12.72 -2.34 46.71
CA ARG A 153 -12.27 -3.49 47.51
C ARG A 153 -12.43 -3.28 49.02
N ASN A 154 -12.33 -2.03 49.48
CA ASN A 154 -12.47 -1.66 50.88
C ASN A 154 -13.89 -1.17 51.24
N SER A 155 -14.82 -1.13 50.28
CA SER A 155 -16.15 -0.59 50.50
C SER A 155 -16.98 -1.54 51.37
N PRO A 156 -17.64 -1.04 52.42
CA PRO A 156 -18.54 -1.85 53.25
C PRO A 156 -19.84 -2.24 52.55
N ASN A 157 -20.13 -1.70 51.36
CA ASN A 157 -21.33 -2.01 50.57
C ASN A 157 -21.01 -3.07 49.49
N PRO A 158 -21.41 -4.35 49.67
CA PRO A 158 -21.13 -5.42 48.71
C PRO A 158 -21.89 -5.29 47.38
N THR A 159 -22.89 -4.40 47.29
CA THR A 159 -23.74 -4.21 46.09
C THR A 159 -23.25 -3.14 45.11
N ALA A 160 -22.13 -2.48 45.39
CA ALA A 160 -21.56 -1.47 44.50
C ALA A 160 -20.80 -2.12 43.34
N THR A 161 -21.24 -1.88 42.10
CA THR A 161 -20.60 -2.39 40.88
C THR A 161 -19.94 -1.27 40.09
N PHE A 162 -18.96 -1.63 39.27
CA PHE A 162 -18.32 -0.67 38.37
C PHE A 162 -19.27 -0.35 37.21
N SER A 163 -19.34 0.93 36.84
CA SER A 163 -20.11 1.36 35.67
C SER A 163 -19.29 1.22 34.38
N GLN A 164 -19.93 1.47 33.24
CA GLN A 164 -19.27 1.45 31.93
C GLN A 164 -18.14 2.48 31.85
N ALA A 165 -18.28 3.65 32.49
CA ALA A 165 -17.31 4.74 32.48
C ALA A 165 -15.93 4.33 33.04
N TYR A 166 -15.92 3.45 34.06
CA TYR A 166 -14.68 2.92 34.63
C TYR A 166 -13.90 2.06 33.61
N TYR A 167 -14.61 1.20 32.87
CA TYR A 167 -14.01 0.34 31.85
C TYR A 167 -13.53 1.14 30.63
N TYR A 168 -14.32 2.12 30.17
CA TYR A 168 -13.88 3.05 29.13
C TYR A 168 -12.60 3.81 29.51
N GLY A 169 -12.47 4.23 30.77
CA GLY A 169 -11.25 4.85 31.30
C GLY A 169 -10.05 3.89 31.27
N THR A 170 -10.28 2.61 31.60
CA THR A 170 -9.25 1.57 31.55
C THR A 170 -8.77 1.30 30.12
N PHE A 171 -9.69 1.19 29.17
CA PHE A 171 -9.36 1.02 27.75
C PHE A 171 -8.62 2.23 27.18
N ALA A 172 -9.07 3.45 27.51
CA ALA A 172 -8.40 4.68 27.11
C ALA A 172 -6.96 4.74 27.64
N ALA A 173 -6.76 4.47 28.94
CA ALA A 173 -5.44 4.49 29.55
C ALA A 173 -4.47 3.47 28.91
N GLY A 174 -4.95 2.25 28.64
CA GLY A 174 -4.18 1.22 27.96
C GLY A 174 -3.85 1.59 26.51
N LEU A 175 -4.81 2.14 25.76
CA LEU A 175 -4.57 2.61 24.40
C LEU A 175 -3.53 3.72 24.36
N TYR A 176 -3.66 4.76 25.20
CA TYR A 176 -2.69 5.86 25.28
C TYR A 176 -1.28 5.34 25.55
N PHE A 177 -1.12 4.37 26.44
CA PHE A 177 0.17 3.75 26.74
C PHE A 177 0.76 3.03 25.51
N ILE A 178 -0.06 2.22 24.83
CA ILE A 178 0.36 1.46 23.64
C ILE A 178 0.77 2.41 22.52
N ILE A 179 -0.08 3.39 22.18
CA ILE A 179 0.19 4.31 21.07
C ILE A 179 1.37 5.26 21.36
N ALA A 180 1.55 5.70 22.62
CA ALA A 180 2.72 6.47 23.02
C ALA A 180 4.01 5.65 22.88
N SER A 181 3.98 4.38 23.28
CA SER A 181 5.11 3.46 23.16
C SER A 181 5.47 3.17 21.70
N MET A 182 4.47 3.00 20.83
CA MET A 182 4.70 2.85 19.38
C MET A 182 5.37 4.09 18.79
N LEU A 183 4.89 5.29 19.11
CA LEU A 183 5.53 6.54 18.66
C LEU A 183 6.93 6.76 19.24
N LEU A 184 7.18 6.31 20.47
CA LEU A 184 8.50 6.37 21.09
C LEU A 184 9.50 5.53 20.29
N ILE A 185 9.13 4.29 19.93
CA ILE A 185 9.97 3.41 19.09
C ILE A 185 10.22 4.05 17.72
N THR A 186 9.18 4.59 17.07
CA THR A 186 9.31 5.31 15.80
C THR A 186 10.25 6.51 15.90
N THR A 187 10.11 7.29 16.98
CA THR A 187 10.90 8.50 17.18
C THR A 187 12.36 8.15 17.50
N TYR A 188 12.59 7.12 18.30
CA TYR A 188 13.93 6.60 18.59
C TYR A 188 14.67 6.14 17.32
N GLY A 189 13.99 5.39 16.44
CA GLY A 189 14.57 4.95 15.16
C GLY A 189 14.96 6.10 14.24
N ALA A 190 14.13 7.15 14.17
CA ALA A 190 14.41 8.36 13.41
C ALA A 190 15.58 9.17 13.99
N TYR A 191 15.76 9.19 15.32
CA TYR A 191 16.90 9.85 15.95
C TYR A 191 18.21 9.11 15.72
N ARG A 192 18.18 7.77 15.74
CA ARG A 192 19.33 6.89 15.44
C ARG A 192 19.76 6.89 13.97
N GLY A 193 18.97 7.50 13.08
CA GLY A 193 19.31 7.63 11.66
C GLY A 193 18.96 6.41 10.81
N HIS A 194 18.09 5.51 11.29
CA HIS A 194 17.63 4.37 10.48
C HIS A 194 16.70 4.78 9.34
N TYR A 195 16.02 5.90 9.47
CA TYR A 195 15.15 6.49 8.44
C TYR A 195 15.05 8.00 8.62
N SER A 196 14.55 8.69 7.58
CA SER A 196 14.44 10.15 7.58
C SER A 196 13.48 10.65 8.66
N ARG A 197 13.81 11.83 9.22
CA ARG A 197 12.99 12.54 10.21
C ARG A 197 11.83 13.30 9.54
N GLU A 198 11.92 13.51 8.23
CA GLU A 198 10.86 14.08 7.40
C GLU A 198 9.85 13.00 7.05
N TYR A 199 8.98 12.70 8.01
CA TYR A 199 7.80 11.90 7.73
C TYR A 199 6.83 12.67 6.84
N LYS A 200 6.87 12.41 5.54
CA LYS A 200 5.73 12.69 4.66
C LYS A 200 4.75 11.53 4.81
N LEU A 201 3.89 11.59 5.82
CA LEU A 201 2.74 10.69 5.91
C LEU A 201 1.94 10.81 4.60
N THR A 202 1.54 9.67 4.05
CA THR A 202 0.79 9.61 2.79
C THR A 202 -0.56 10.30 2.95
N ASN A 203 -1.12 10.80 1.84
CA ASN A 203 -2.45 11.43 1.88
C ASN A 203 -3.52 10.44 2.42
N SER A 204 -3.36 9.15 2.12
CA SER A 204 -4.18 8.04 2.63
C SER A 204 -4.19 7.98 4.17
N GLN A 205 -3.04 8.15 4.81
CA GLN A 205 -2.90 8.14 6.28
C GLN A 205 -3.63 9.32 6.94
N ARG A 206 -3.50 10.52 6.35
CA ARG A 206 -4.17 11.73 6.85
C ARG A 206 -5.68 11.61 6.72
N SER A 207 -6.14 11.09 5.58
CA SER A 207 -7.55 10.84 5.31
C SER A 207 -8.14 9.85 6.30
N LEU A 208 -7.45 8.74 6.59
CA LEU A 208 -7.92 7.74 7.54
C LEU A 208 -8.13 8.34 8.93
N MET A 209 -7.15 9.07 9.47
CA MET A 209 -7.27 9.70 10.78
C MET A 209 -8.45 10.70 10.83
N LEU A 210 -8.60 11.55 9.81
CA LEU A 210 -9.70 12.52 9.76
C LEU A 210 -11.06 11.81 9.70
N GLN A 211 -11.18 10.76 8.88
CA GLN A 211 -12.39 9.95 8.78
C GLN A 211 -12.72 9.28 10.12
N THR A 212 -11.72 8.73 10.84
CA THR A 212 -11.93 8.16 12.17
C THR A 212 -12.38 9.21 13.19
N ILE A 213 -11.81 10.42 13.17
CA ILE A 213 -12.26 11.53 14.03
C ILE A 213 -13.73 11.88 13.75
N ILE A 214 -14.08 12.06 12.47
CA ILE A 214 -15.44 12.40 12.05
C ILE A 214 -16.42 11.29 12.46
N PHE A 215 -16.06 10.02 12.24
CA PHE A 215 -16.87 8.88 12.63
C PHE A 215 -17.11 8.82 14.14
N LEU A 216 -16.08 9.03 14.96
CA LEU A 216 -16.22 9.01 16.42
C LEU A 216 -17.01 10.20 16.96
N ILE A 217 -16.85 11.39 16.37
CA ILE A 217 -17.70 12.55 16.69
C ILE A 217 -19.16 12.25 16.33
N TYR A 218 -19.39 11.63 15.18
CA TYR A 218 -20.72 11.23 14.72
C TYR A 218 -21.35 10.19 15.64
N LEU A 219 -20.58 9.19 16.08
CA LEU A 219 -20.98 8.17 17.05
C LEU A 219 -21.37 8.82 18.38
N LEU A 220 -20.47 9.57 19.02
CA LEU A 220 -20.74 10.17 20.33
C LEU A 220 -21.83 11.26 20.28
N GLY A 221 -21.86 12.05 19.21
CA GLY A 221 -22.88 13.07 18.99
C GLY A 221 -24.26 12.46 18.79
N GLY A 222 -24.36 11.40 17.97
CA GLY A 222 -25.57 10.62 17.81
C GLY A 222 -26.04 10.02 19.13
N SER A 223 -25.15 9.40 19.90
CA SER A 223 -25.47 8.89 21.24
C SER A 223 -26.00 9.95 22.18
N ALA A 224 -25.42 11.16 22.17
CA ALA A 224 -25.89 12.26 23.01
C ALA A 224 -27.31 12.71 22.65
N VAL A 225 -27.65 12.73 21.35
CA VAL A 225 -29.00 13.05 20.86
C VAL A 225 -29.99 11.96 21.27
N TYR A 226 -29.66 10.69 21.02
CA TYR A 226 -30.56 9.57 21.33
C TYR A 226 -30.74 9.34 22.82
N ALA A 227 -29.70 9.56 23.64
CA ALA A 227 -29.81 9.52 25.10
C ALA A 227 -30.89 10.48 25.63
N ARG A 228 -31.05 11.65 24.98
CA ARG A 228 -32.07 12.65 25.37
C ARG A 228 -33.45 12.36 24.80
N ILE A 229 -33.53 11.80 23.59
CA ILE A 229 -34.81 11.54 22.93
C ILE A 229 -35.48 10.29 23.50
N GLU A 230 -34.71 9.25 23.78
CA GLU A 230 -35.21 7.94 24.22
C GLU A 230 -35.07 7.72 25.73
N ASP A 231 -34.58 8.72 26.46
CA ASP A 231 -34.33 8.67 27.92
C ASP A 231 -33.39 7.51 28.32
N TRP A 232 -32.35 7.27 27.52
CA TRP A 232 -31.33 6.27 27.80
C TRP A 232 -30.16 6.89 28.58
N ASP A 233 -29.51 6.07 29.42
CA ASP A 233 -28.18 6.41 29.94
C ASP A 233 -27.24 6.66 28.74
N PHE A 234 -26.39 7.70 28.85
CA PHE A 234 -25.55 8.12 27.72
C PHE A 234 -24.67 6.98 27.21
N LEU A 235 -24.08 6.20 28.11
CA LEU A 235 -23.21 5.09 27.72
C LEU A 235 -23.97 3.90 27.11
N ASP A 236 -25.24 3.70 27.48
CA ASP A 236 -26.11 2.73 26.80
C ASP A 236 -26.47 3.23 25.38
N ALA A 237 -26.67 4.54 25.20
CA ALA A 237 -26.83 5.14 23.87
C ALA A 237 -25.55 5.08 23.03
N VAL A 238 -24.36 5.09 23.64
CA VAL A 238 -23.07 4.82 22.96
C VAL A 238 -23.01 3.38 22.47
N TYR A 239 -23.37 2.41 23.32
CA TYR A 239 -23.46 1.02 22.93
C TYR A 239 -24.46 0.80 21.78
N TRP A 240 -25.64 1.42 21.84
CA TRP A 240 -26.63 1.39 20.77
C TRP A 240 -26.12 2.01 19.45
N ALA A 241 -25.53 3.19 19.53
CA ALA A 241 -25.00 3.89 18.38
C ALA A 241 -23.91 3.07 17.69
N ASP A 242 -23.02 2.45 18.45
CA ASP A 242 -21.93 1.63 17.93
C ASP A 242 -22.44 0.49 17.06
N TYR A 243 -23.30 -0.40 17.59
CA TYR A 243 -23.79 -1.53 16.78
C TYR A 243 -24.72 -1.11 15.65
N THR A 244 -25.33 0.08 15.73
CA THR A 244 -26.16 0.64 14.65
C THR A 244 -25.27 1.15 13.51
N LEU A 245 -24.23 1.92 13.81
CA LEU A 245 -23.30 2.48 12.83
C LEU A 245 -22.40 1.41 12.20
N LEU A 246 -22.05 0.37 12.97
CA LEU A 246 -21.28 -0.79 12.50
C LEU A 246 -22.15 -1.86 11.82
N THR A 247 -23.43 -1.58 11.59
CA THR A 247 -24.40 -2.45 10.90
C THR A 247 -24.56 -3.84 11.51
N ILE A 248 -24.29 -3.99 12.81
CA ILE A 248 -24.44 -5.26 13.52
C ILE A 248 -25.91 -5.51 13.86
N GLY A 249 -26.58 -4.51 14.46
CA GLY A 249 -28.04 -4.55 14.64
C GLY A 249 -28.59 -5.54 15.68
N ILE A 250 -27.94 -5.69 16.85
CA ILE A 250 -28.38 -6.62 17.92
C ILE A 250 -29.86 -6.45 18.31
N GLY A 251 -30.34 -5.20 18.32
CA GLY A 251 -31.77 -4.89 18.50
C GLY A 251 -32.27 -4.89 19.94
N ASN A 252 -31.40 -5.07 20.95
CA ASN A 252 -31.80 -5.00 22.36
C ASN A 252 -32.11 -3.55 22.82
N PHE A 253 -31.46 -2.55 22.22
CA PHE A 253 -31.90 -1.16 22.25
C PHE A 253 -32.43 -0.74 20.87
N ALA A 254 -33.55 -0.04 20.83
CA ALA A 254 -34.08 0.48 19.57
C ALA A 254 -34.95 1.71 19.86
N PRO A 255 -34.88 2.75 19.01
CA PRO A 255 -35.70 3.94 19.21
C PRO A 255 -37.18 3.58 19.14
N VAL A 256 -37.90 3.91 20.21
CA VAL A 256 -39.35 3.70 20.32
C VAL A 256 -40.11 4.96 19.99
N THR A 257 -39.50 6.14 20.17
CA THR A 257 -40.16 7.41 19.87
C THR A 257 -40.30 7.64 18.38
N HIS A 258 -41.36 8.36 17.98
CA HIS A 258 -41.54 8.77 16.58
C HIS A 258 -40.35 9.59 16.08
N LEU A 259 -39.85 10.52 16.90
CA LEU A 259 -38.70 11.36 16.55
C LEU A 259 -37.42 10.52 16.39
N GLY A 260 -37.11 9.63 17.33
CA GLY A 260 -35.94 8.76 17.28
C GLY A 260 -35.94 7.84 16.06
N ARG A 261 -37.10 7.26 15.71
CA ARG A 261 -37.27 6.48 14.47
C ARG A 261 -37.12 7.33 13.21
N SER A 262 -37.61 8.57 13.21
CA SER A 262 -37.47 9.48 12.07
C SER A 262 -36.01 9.89 11.85
N LEU A 263 -35.28 10.18 12.93
CA LEU A 263 -33.87 10.55 12.86
C LEU A 263 -32.97 9.35 12.52
N LEU A 264 -33.45 8.12 12.70
CA LEU A 264 -32.66 6.91 12.42
C LEU A 264 -32.29 6.79 10.95
N PHE A 265 -33.19 7.19 10.03
CA PHE A 265 -32.95 7.11 8.59
C PHE A 265 -31.69 7.89 8.16
N PRO A 266 -31.58 9.22 8.38
CA PRO A 266 -30.35 9.94 8.04
C PRO A 266 -29.17 9.50 8.93
N TYR A 267 -29.42 9.13 10.18
CA TYR A 267 -28.36 8.71 11.10
C TYR A 267 -27.62 7.45 10.61
N ALA A 268 -28.37 6.40 10.29
CA ALA A 268 -27.84 5.13 9.79
C ALA A 268 -27.14 5.30 8.44
N VAL A 269 -27.71 6.07 7.50
CA VAL A 269 -27.08 6.33 6.20
C VAL A 269 -25.72 7.00 6.36
N GLY A 270 -25.62 8.05 7.18
CA GLY A 270 -24.34 8.71 7.46
C GLY A 270 -23.30 7.78 8.10
N GLY A 271 -23.77 6.89 8.98
CA GLY A 271 -22.94 5.86 9.61
C GLY A 271 -22.36 4.85 8.62
N ILE A 272 -23.22 4.26 7.79
CA ILE A 272 -22.83 3.27 6.79
C ILE A 272 -21.85 3.87 5.78
N LEU A 273 -22.11 5.11 5.33
CA LEU A 273 -21.22 5.81 4.41
C LEU A 273 -19.85 6.09 5.03
N SER A 274 -19.81 6.58 6.28
CA SER A 274 -18.54 6.85 6.97
C SER A 274 -17.76 5.57 7.25
N LEU A 275 -18.43 4.47 7.62
CA LEU A 275 -17.81 3.14 7.74
C LEU A 275 -17.21 2.68 6.41
N GLY A 276 -17.96 2.78 5.30
CA GLY A 276 -17.48 2.41 3.97
C GLY A 276 -16.25 3.21 3.53
N LEU A 277 -16.19 4.50 3.86
CA LEU A 277 -15.02 5.35 3.62
C LEU A 277 -13.81 4.90 4.44
N ILE A 278 -14.00 4.61 5.73
CA ILE A 278 -12.93 4.11 6.60
C ILE A 278 -12.38 2.79 6.05
N VAL A 279 -13.27 1.85 5.70
CA VAL A 279 -12.90 0.55 5.11
C VAL A 279 -12.10 0.73 3.81
N SER A 280 -12.58 1.61 2.92
CA SER A 280 -11.89 1.91 1.66
C SER A 280 -10.51 2.51 1.90
N SER A 281 -10.37 3.44 2.84
CA SER A 281 -9.09 4.05 3.22
C SER A 281 -8.12 3.05 3.85
N ILE A 282 -8.60 2.17 4.74
CA ILE A 282 -7.79 1.10 5.34
C ILE A 282 -7.28 0.15 4.24
N ARG A 283 -8.16 -0.24 3.31
CA ARG A 283 -7.80 -1.08 2.16
C ARG A 283 -6.76 -0.40 1.28
N ALA A 284 -7.00 0.84 0.88
CA ALA A 284 -6.07 1.63 0.06
C ALA A 284 -4.69 1.70 0.72
N GLN A 285 -4.65 1.89 2.03
CA GLN A 285 -3.40 1.94 2.75
C GLN A 285 -2.70 0.59 2.90
N MET A 286 -3.43 -0.49 3.15
CA MET A 286 -2.86 -1.83 3.19
C MET A 286 -2.27 -2.22 1.81
N LEU A 287 -2.95 -1.82 0.73
CA LEU A 287 -2.51 -1.95 -0.65
C LEU A 287 -1.26 -1.10 -0.95
N GLU A 288 -1.16 0.10 -0.40
CA GLU A 288 -0.07 1.04 -0.68
C GLU A 288 1.20 0.69 0.12
N THR A 289 1.08 0.40 1.42
CA THR A 289 2.23 0.24 2.31
C THR A 289 2.62 -1.22 2.50
N GLY A 290 1.68 -2.10 2.87
CA GLY A 290 1.98 -3.51 3.20
C GLY A 290 2.33 -4.34 1.97
N ARG A 291 1.68 -4.06 0.85
CA ARG A 291 1.86 -4.79 -0.40
C ARG A 291 3.26 -4.60 -0.99
N GLN A 292 3.89 -3.44 -0.88
CA GLN A 292 5.21 -3.16 -1.47
C GLN A 292 6.31 -3.99 -0.81
N LYS A 293 6.42 -3.92 0.53
CA LYS A 293 7.48 -4.65 1.24
C LYS A 293 7.33 -6.16 1.14
N ILE A 294 6.09 -6.64 1.24
CA ILE A 294 5.79 -8.06 1.06
C ILE A 294 6.13 -8.48 -0.39
N ALA A 295 5.89 -7.63 -1.39
CA ALA A 295 6.24 -7.94 -2.77
C ALA A 295 7.74 -8.12 -2.96
N GLU A 296 8.58 -7.21 -2.45
CA GLU A 296 10.03 -7.34 -2.54
C GLU A 296 10.51 -8.64 -1.90
N VAL A 297 10.10 -8.89 -0.64
CA VAL A 297 10.57 -10.03 0.15
C VAL A 297 10.12 -11.35 -0.46
N VAL A 298 8.86 -11.46 -0.87
CA VAL A 298 8.32 -12.67 -1.51
C VAL A 298 9.01 -12.87 -2.85
N THR A 299 9.06 -11.85 -3.71
CA THR A 299 9.68 -11.96 -5.05
C THR A 299 11.14 -12.38 -4.95
N GLU A 300 11.92 -11.81 -4.03
CA GLU A 300 13.32 -12.20 -3.86
C GLU A 300 13.47 -13.63 -3.33
N LYS A 301 12.62 -14.05 -2.39
CA LYS A 301 12.63 -15.40 -1.84
C LYS A 301 12.26 -16.43 -2.92
N THR A 302 11.19 -16.18 -3.66
CA THR A 302 10.71 -17.03 -4.77
C THR A 302 11.76 -17.08 -5.89
N ARG A 303 12.40 -15.93 -6.24
CA ARG A 303 13.53 -15.87 -7.18
C ARG A 303 14.67 -16.78 -6.76
N LYS A 304 15.18 -16.64 -5.52
CA LYS A 304 16.29 -17.46 -5.02
C LYS A 304 15.95 -18.94 -5.02
N PHE A 305 14.73 -19.29 -4.62
CA PHE A 305 14.25 -20.67 -4.62
C PHE A 305 14.21 -21.24 -6.05
N LEU A 306 13.56 -20.55 -6.99
CA LEU A 306 13.42 -21.03 -8.35
C LEU A 306 14.74 -21.04 -9.13
N ILE A 307 15.65 -20.09 -8.92
CA ILE A 307 16.99 -20.14 -9.53
C ILE A 307 17.79 -21.33 -9.00
N ARG A 308 17.79 -21.55 -7.68
CA ARG A 308 18.48 -22.69 -7.08
C ARG A 308 17.93 -24.00 -7.64
N GLU A 309 16.63 -24.09 -7.79
CA GLU A 309 15.97 -25.28 -8.33
C GLU A 309 16.22 -25.45 -9.84
N ALA A 310 16.16 -24.38 -10.63
CA ALA A 310 16.48 -24.37 -12.06
C ALA A 310 17.94 -24.75 -12.36
N SER A 311 18.83 -24.51 -11.41
CA SER A 311 20.23 -24.94 -11.46
C SER A 311 20.47 -26.36 -10.94
N SER A 312 19.47 -26.99 -10.32
CA SER A 312 19.57 -28.34 -9.75
C SER A 312 19.12 -29.42 -10.76
N ASP A 313 19.72 -30.62 -10.68
CA ASP A 313 19.55 -31.69 -11.67
C ASP A 313 18.28 -32.55 -11.47
N HIS A 314 17.32 -32.09 -10.65
CA HIS A 314 16.12 -32.85 -10.30
C HIS A 314 15.19 -33.07 -11.50
N ALA A 315 15.08 -34.31 -11.96
CA ALA A 315 14.30 -34.71 -13.14
C ALA A 315 12.79 -34.40 -13.06
N HIS A 316 12.20 -34.35 -11.86
CA HIS A 316 10.76 -34.14 -11.68
C HIS A 316 10.32 -32.67 -11.88
N LEU A 317 11.20 -31.72 -11.56
CA LEU A 317 10.92 -30.28 -11.68
C LEU A 317 11.37 -29.70 -13.03
N GLN A 318 12.05 -30.49 -13.86
CA GLN A 318 12.46 -30.11 -15.21
C GLN A 318 11.27 -29.82 -16.14
N LYS A 319 10.08 -30.38 -15.83
CA LYS A 319 8.82 -30.03 -16.52
C LYS A 319 8.25 -28.68 -16.08
N LEU A 320 8.60 -28.20 -14.89
CA LEU A 320 8.02 -27.02 -14.25
C LEU A 320 8.90 -25.78 -14.40
N VAL A 321 10.22 -25.95 -14.41
CA VAL A 321 11.21 -24.86 -14.50
C VAL A 321 12.23 -25.18 -15.59
N ALA A 322 12.41 -24.26 -16.54
CA ALA A 322 13.41 -24.41 -17.58
C ALA A 322 14.82 -24.47 -16.96
N ARG A 323 15.63 -25.49 -17.32
CA ARG A 323 17.02 -25.59 -16.85
C ARG A 323 17.82 -24.39 -17.30
N LEU A 324 18.59 -23.82 -16.37
CA LEU A 324 19.57 -22.75 -16.63
C LEU A 324 20.97 -23.30 -16.97
N SER A 325 21.10 -24.60 -17.23
CA SER A 325 22.39 -25.23 -17.53
C SER A 325 22.91 -24.78 -18.90
N ASN A 326 24.14 -24.25 -18.93
CA ASN A 326 24.85 -23.96 -20.17
C ASN A 326 25.21 -25.27 -20.88
N GLY A 327 24.53 -25.59 -21.98
CA GLY A 327 25.04 -26.57 -22.94
C GLY A 327 26.32 -26.05 -23.61
N PRO A 328 27.20 -26.91 -24.15
CA PRO A 328 28.47 -26.48 -24.76
C PRO A 328 28.30 -25.56 -25.99
N GLU A 329 27.11 -25.49 -26.59
CA GLU A 329 26.82 -24.76 -27.84
C GLU A 329 25.46 -24.06 -27.81
N GLU A 330 25.13 -23.34 -26.73
CA GLU A 330 23.85 -22.64 -26.64
C GLU A 330 23.95 -21.20 -27.15
N SER A 331 23.10 -20.81 -28.10
CA SER A 331 23.01 -19.44 -28.61
C SER A 331 22.69 -18.45 -27.47
N GLU A 332 23.31 -17.27 -27.49
CA GLU A 332 23.09 -16.24 -26.46
C GLU A 332 21.61 -15.82 -26.36
N GLN A 333 20.90 -15.82 -27.50
CA GLN A 333 19.46 -15.52 -27.57
C GLN A 333 18.62 -16.60 -26.86
N ASP A 334 18.95 -17.88 -27.04
CA ASP A 334 18.22 -18.97 -26.41
C ASP A 334 18.42 -18.98 -24.89
N ARG A 335 19.64 -18.66 -24.43
CA ARG A 335 19.92 -18.44 -23.00
C ARG A 335 19.02 -17.34 -22.44
N ARG A 336 19.01 -16.14 -23.04
CA ARG A 336 18.20 -15.00 -22.58
C ARG A 336 16.69 -15.29 -22.59
N LYS A 337 16.20 -15.99 -23.62
CA LYS A 337 14.79 -16.42 -23.71
C LYS A 337 14.39 -17.35 -22.57
N ARG A 338 15.28 -18.28 -22.16
CA ARG A 338 15.02 -19.15 -21.01
C ARG A 338 15.05 -18.39 -19.69
N GLU A 339 16.02 -17.51 -19.51
CA GLU A 339 16.09 -16.65 -18.32
C GLU A 339 14.81 -15.80 -18.18
N PHE A 340 14.32 -15.23 -19.29
CA PHE A 340 13.06 -14.49 -19.32
C PHE A 340 11.86 -15.36 -18.90
N LYS A 341 11.73 -16.58 -19.43
CA LYS A 341 10.66 -17.51 -19.06
C LYS A 341 10.70 -17.86 -17.56
N VAL A 342 11.89 -18.14 -17.02
CA VAL A 342 12.05 -18.41 -15.58
C VAL A 342 11.63 -17.19 -14.76
N MET A 343 12.02 -15.98 -15.17
CA MET A 343 11.66 -14.75 -14.47
C MET A 343 10.17 -14.42 -14.54
N ARG A 344 9.49 -14.74 -15.65
CA ARG A 344 8.02 -14.70 -15.76
C ARG A 344 7.36 -15.63 -14.76
N GLN A 345 7.83 -16.88 -14.65
CA GLN A 345 7.33 -17.85 -13.68
C GLN A 345 7.57 -17.37 -12.24
N VAL A 346 8.73 -16.80 -11.95
CA VAL A 346 9.03 -16.17 -10.64
C VAL A 346 8.00 -15.10 -10.33
N ARG A 347 7.75 -14.18 -11.27
CA ARG A 347 6.80 -13.08 -11.08
C ARG A 347 5.38 -13.57 -10.85
N GLN A 348 4.88 -14.48 -11.68
CA GLN A 348 3.54 -15.06 -11.53
C GLN A 348 3.40 -15.79 -10.19
N THR A 349 4.36 -16.66 -9.84
CA THR A 349 4.37 -17.39 -8.57
C THR A 349 4.41 -16.44 -7.37
N ALA A 350 5.28 -15.43 -7.39
CA ALA A 350 5.40 -14.44 -6.33
C ALA A 350 4.11 -13.61 -6.15
N THR A 351 3.41 -13.27 -7.24
CA THR A 351 2.14 -12.54 -7.14
C THR A 351 1.03 -13.35 -6.47
N LEU A 352 0.95 -14.66 -6.77
CA LEU A 352 0.01 -15.56 -6.12
C LEU A 352 0.37 -15.78 -4.65
N GLU A 353 1.63 -16.09 -4.35
CA GLU A 353 2.12 -16.25 -2.99
C GLU A 353 1.86 -15.00 -2.15
N ARG A 354 2.07 -13.81 -2.70
CA ARG A 354 1.75 -12.53 -2.04
C ARG A 354 0.26 -12.38 -1.72
N LYS A 355 -0.64 -12.72 -2.65
CA LYS A 355 -2.09 -12.68 -2.42
C LYS A 355 -2.49 -13.64 -1.30
N TRP A 356 -2.00 -14.87 -1.34
CA TRP A 356 -2.22 -15.89 -0.32
C TRP A 356 -1.66 -15.50 1.06
N ILE A 357 -0.45 -14.93 1.12
CA ILE A 357 0.14 -14.42 2.36
C ILE A 357 -0.71 -13.29 2.92
N SER A 358 -1.17 -12.35 2.08
CA SER A 358 -2.02 -11.24 2.51
C SER A 358 -3.36 -11.75 3.07
N PHE A 359 -3.98 -12.72 2.39
CA PHE A 359 -5.17 -13.42 2.86
C PHE A 359 -4.93 -14.13 4.20
N LEU A 360 -3.85 -14.91 4.33
CA LEU A 360 -3.52 -15.63 5.55
C LEU A 360 -3.27 -14.70 6.74
N ILE A 361 -2.57 -13.58 6.52
CA ILE A 361 -2.35 -12.56 7.56
C ILE A 361 -3.70 -11.97 8.00
N SER A 362 -4.57 -11.58 7.06
CA SER A 362 -5.90 -11.07 7.42
C SER A 362 -6.76 -12.11 8.14
N LEU A 363 -6.65 -13.38 7.75
CA LEU A 363 -7.37 -14.49 8.38
C LEU A 363 -6.88 -14.70 9.82
N ILE A 364 -5.57 -14.66 10.06
CA ILE A 364 -4.99 -14.78 11.40
C ILE A 364 -5.44 -13.62 12.28
N ILE A 365 -5.40 -12.38 11.79
CA ILE A 365 -5.85 -11.20 12.55
C ILE A 365 -7.34 -11.33 12.90
N TRP A 366 -8.16 -11.73 11.94
CA TRP A 366 -9.59 -11.94 12.15
C TRP A 366 -9.87 -13.06 13.15
N MET A 367 -9.17 -14.20 13.06
CA MET A 367 -9.25 -15.29 14.03
C MET A 367 -8.86 -14.84 15.44
N ILE A 368 -7.79 -14.04 15.57
CA ILE A 368 -7.36 -13.48 16.86
C ILE A 368 -8.47 -12.59 17.43
N MET A 369 -9.05 -11.68 16.64
CA MET A 369 -10.13 -10.81 17.10
C MET A 369 -11.36 -11.61 17.53
N TRP A 370 -11.72 -12.64 16.77
CA TRP A 370 -12.83 -13.53 17.10
C TRP A 370 -12.62 -14.27 18.43
N LEU A 371 -11.44 -14.90 18.60
CA LEU A 371 -11.12 -15.65 19.82
C LEU A 371 -10.98 -14.74 21.05
N ILE A 372 -10.41 -13.55 20.90
CA ILE A 372 -10.35 -12.55 21.97
C ILE A 372 -11.76 -12.16 22.41
N GLY A 373 -12.67 -11.89 21.46
CA GLY A 373 -14.07 -11.62 21.76
C GLY A 373 -14.73 -12.78 22.52
N GLY A 374 -14.58 -14.00 22.01
CA GLY A 374 -15.15 -15.20 22.65
C GLY A 374 -14.65 -15.41 24.08
N VAL A 375 -13.35 -15.26 24.34
CA VAL A 375 -12.79 -15.37 25.69
C VAL A 375 -13.29 -14.25 26.60
N ALA A 376 -13.30 -13.01 26.13
CA ALA A 376 -13.70 -11.86 26.95
C ALA A 376 -15.16 -11.93 27.42
N PHE A 377 -16.09 -12.34 26.54
CA PHE A 377 -17.50 -12.53 26.90
C PHE A 377 -17.69 -13.77 27.79
N TRP A 378 -16.93 -14.84 27.57
CA TRP A 378 -16.97 -16.03 28.43
C TRP A 378 -16.48 -15.75 29.86
N THR A 379 -15.45 -14.90 30.02
CA THR A 379 -14.90 -14.55 31.34
C THR A 379 -15.75 -13.56 32.14
N SER A 380 -16.89 -13.11 31.61
CA SER A 380 -17.76 -12.16 32.31
C SER A 380 -18.38 -12.79 33.57
N ASP A 381 -18.25 -12.09 34.71
CA ASP A 381 -18.40 -12.64 36.07
C ASP A 381 -19.83 -12.44 36.65
N GLN A 382 -20.88 -12.49 35.83
CA GLN A 382 -22.28 -12.39 36.30
C GLN A 382 -23.16 -13.54 35.79
N ASP A 383 -24.27 -13.78 36.52
CA ASP A 383 -25.25 -14.89 36.46
C ASP A 383 -25.82 -15.31 35.08
N SER A 384 -25.38 -14.68 33.99
CA SER A 384 -25.66 -15.12 32.62
C SER A 384 -24.58 -16.13 32.20
N HIS A 385 -24.77 -17.40 32.56
CA HIS A 385 -23.86 -18.49 32.20
C HIS A 385 -23.86 -18.78 30.69
N TRP A 386 -23.32 -17.87 29.88
CA TRP A 386 -22.97 -18.20 28.50
C TRP A 386 -21.86 -19.25 28.54
N THR A 387 -22.11 -20.38 27.91
CA THR A 387 -21.06 -21.34 27.60
C THR A 387 -20.00 -20.69 26.72
N TYR A 388 -18.78 -21.23 26.74
CA TYR A 388 -17.72 -20.76 25.86
C TYR A 388 -18.14 -20.77 24.38
N PHE A 389 -18.92 -21.77 23.96
CA PHE A 389 -19.42 -21.85 22.60
C PHE A 389 -20.44 -20.76 22.28
N GLU A 390 -21.37 -20.44 23.18
CA GLU A 390 -22.32 -19.32 22.99
C GLU A 390 -21.59 -17.98 22.91
N SER A 391 -20.56 -17.77 23.73
CA SER A 391 -19.70 -16.59 23.67
C SER A 391 -18.95 -16.50 22.33
N LEU A 392 -18.42 -17.63 21.85
CA LEU A 392 -17.75 -17.72 20.56
C LEU A 392 -18.73 -17.49 19.38
N TYR A 393 -19.94 -18.04 19.47
CA TYR A 393 -21.01 -17.86 18.49
C TYR A 393 -21.45 -16.40 18.44
N PHE A 394 -21.70 -15.77 19.59
CA PHE A 394 -22.05 -14.35 19.68
C PHE A 394 -20.93 -13.47 19.09
N ALA A 395 -19.67 -13.75 19.43
CA ALA A 395 -18.54 -13.04 18.84
C ALA A 395 -18.47 -13.24 17.31
N TYR A 396 -18.76 -14.44 16.80
CA TYR A 396 -18.78 -14.72 15.36
C TYR A 396 -19.88 -13.94 14.63
N THR A 397 -21.12 -14.01 15.12
CA THR A 397 -22.29 -13.34 14.50
C THR A 397 -22.19 -11.83 14.60
N THR A 398 -21.59 -11.31 15.67
CA THR A 398 -21.28 -9.88 15.81
C THR A 398 -20.19 -9.44 14.85
N LEU A 399 -19.09 -10.20 14.75
CA LEU A 399 -17.96 -9.86 13.89
C LEU A 399 -18.31 -9.87 12.40
N LEU A 400 -19.23 -10.75 11.99
CA LEU A 400 -19.79 -10.80 10.64
C LEU A 400 -20.95 -9.82 10.41
N THR A 401 -21.25 -8.96 11.40
CA THR A 401 -22.35 -7.99 11.36
C THR A 401 -23.70 -8.63 11.00
N ILE A 402 -23.95 -9.85 11.51
CA ILE A 402 -25.23 -10.57 11.37
C ILE A 402 -26.18 -10.16 12.49
N GLY A 403 -25.68 -10.17 13.73
CA GLY A 403 -26.36 -9.67 14.93
C GLY A 403 -27.78 -10.18 15.16
N PHE A 404 -27.96 -11.50 15.32
CA PHE A 404 -29.30 -12.10 15.54
C PHE A 404 -30.04 -11.57 16.79
N GLY A 405 -29.32 -11.07 17.79
CA GLY A 405 -29.91 -10.52 19.02
C GLY A 405 -30.36 -11.55 20.05
N ASP A 406 -30.13 -12.84 19.79
CA ASP A 406 -30.39 -13.96 20.70
C ASP A 406 -29.50 -13.89 21.95
N PHE A 407 -28.24 -13.52 21.78
CA PHE A 407 -27.30 -13.19 22.85
C PHE A 407 -26.92 -11.71 22.77
N HIS A 408 -26.87 -11.04 23.92
CA HIS A 408 -26.45 -9.63 23.97
C HIS A 408 -25.79 -9.24 25.31
N PRO A 409 -24.79 -8.33 25.27
CA PRO A 409 -24.17 -7.71 26.43
C PRO A 409 -25.19 -7.10 27.39
N SER A 410 -25.17 -7.56 28.63
CA SER A 410 -26.03 -7.04 29.70
C SER A 410 -25.23 -6.27 30.75
N THR A 411 -24.00 -6.72 31.02
CA THR A 411 -23.17 -6.11 32.07
C THR A 411 -22.44 -4.85 31.59
N ALA A 412 -22.03 -4.00 32.55
CA ALA A 412 -21.25 -2.81 32.24
C ALA A 412 -19.90 -3.13 31.59
N TRP A 413 -19.28 -4.26 31.97
CA TRP A 413 -18.06 -4.75 31.34
C TRP A 413 -18.33 -5.15 29.89
N GLU A 414 -19.31 -6.03 29.66
CA GLU A 414 -19.62 -6.57 28.34
C GLU A 414 -19.99 -5.48 27.35
N LYS A 415 -20.85 -4.52 27.75
CA LYS A 415 -21.26 -3.41 26.86
C LYS A 415 -20.07 -2.52 26.49
N SER A 416 -19.21 -2.18 27.45
CA SER A 416 -18.04 -1.33 27.19
C SER A 416 -16.99 -2.06 26.35
N PHE A 417 -16.75 -3.34 26.67
CA PHE A 417 -15.83 -4.18 25.91
C PHE A 417 -16.35 -4.40 24.49
N PHE A 418 -17.65 -4.62 24.31
CA PHE A 418 -18.28 -4.73 23.01
C PHE A 418 -17.94 -3.53 22.13
N VAL A 419 -18.25 -2.30 22.59
CA VAL A 419 -17.95 -1.07 21.83
C VAL A 419 -16.45 -0.95 21.53
N PHE A 420 -15.59 -1.21 22.51
CA PHE A 420 -14.14 -1.16 22.30
C PHE A 420 -13.66 -2.16 21.24
N TRP A 421 -14.16 -3.40 21.31
CA TRP A 421 -13.74 -4.50 20.46
C TRP A 421 -14.31 -4.37 19.04
N THR A 422 -15.60 -4.04 18.87
CA THR A 422 -16.25 -3.90 17.55
C THR A 422 -15.64 -2.78 16.71
N LEU A 423 -15.27 -1.65 17.32
CA LEU A 423 -14.54 -0.56 16.65
C LEU A 423 -13.21 -1.01 16.03
N LEU A 424 -12.58 -2.05 16.57
CA LEU A 424 -11.36 -2.65 16.03
C LEU A 424 -11.67 -3.82 15.10
N ALA A 425 -12.62 -4.66 15.48
CA ALA A 425 -12.86 -5.95 14.87
C ALA A 425 -13.64 -5.84 13.55
N VAL A 426 -14.64 -4.96 13.46
CA VAL A 426 -15.44 -4.78 12.23
C VAL A 426 -14.59 -4.31 11.04
N PRO A 427 -13.69 -3.32 11.18
CA PRO A 427 -12.74 -3.01 10.10
C PRO A 427 -11.89 -4.22 9.68
N THR A 428 -11.47 -5.11 10.60
CA THR A 428 -10.64 -6.27 10.22
C THR A 428 -11.39 -7.30 9.38
N VAL A 429 -12.69 -7.53 9.61
CA VAL A 429 -13.48 -8.46 8.78
C VAL A 429 -13.64 -7.93 7.36
N THR A 430 -13.80 -6.62 7.19
CA THR A 430 -13.95 -6.02 5.85
C THR A 430 -12.67 -6.16 5.03
N ILE A 431 -11.50 -6.07 5.67
CA ILE A 431 -10.20 -6.35 5.06
C ILE A 431 -10.12 -7.82 4.64
N LEU A 432 -10.55 -8.75 5.50
CA LEU A 432 -10.57 -10.18 5.17
C LEU A 432 -11.46 -10.46 3.96
N ILE A 433 -12.67 -9.90 3.92
CA ILE A 433 -13.60 -10.03 2.79
C ILE A 433 -12.98 -9.50 1.49
N SER A 434 -12.31 -8.34 1.55
CA SER A 434 -11.61 -7.79 0.38
C SER A 434 -10.49 -8.71 -0.12
N ASN A 435 -9.66 -9.24 0.78
CA ASN A 435 -8.56 -10.13 0.41
C ASN A 435 -9.05 -11.49 -0.08
N ILE A 436 -10.17 -11.97 0.44
CA ILE A 436 -10.91 -13.13 -0.06
C ILE A 436 -11.36 -12.86 -1.50
N GLY A 437 -11.98 -11.71 -1.79
CA GLY A 437 -12.40 -11.35 -3.15
C GLY A 437 -11.24 -11.39 -4.15
N ASP A 438 -10.11 -10.77 -3.83
CA ASP A 438 -8.93 -10.68 -4.71
C ASP A 438 -8.22 -12.02 -4.98
N THR A 439 -8.41 -12.98 -4.07
CA THR A 439 -7.74 -14.29 -4.09
C THR A 439 -8.65 -15.40 -4.63
N ILE A 440 -9.90 -15.47 -4.13
CA ILE A 440 -10.82 -16.58 -4.40
C ILE A 440 -11.66 -16.34 -5.66
N ALA A 441 -11.82 -15.10 -6.16
CA ALA A 441 -12.58 -14.86 -7.41
C ALA A 441 -12.07 -15.69 -8.61
N ARG A 442 -10.75 -15.91 -8.69
CA ARG A 442 -10.14 -16.78 -9.72
C ARG A 442 -10.44 -18.25 -9.47
N THR A 443 -10.25 -18.71 -8.24
CA THR A 443 -10.56 -20.09 -7.82
C THR A 443 -12.02 -20.46 -8.03
N PHE A 444 -12.96 -19.52 -7.76
CA PHE A 444 -14.37 -19.72 -8.03
C PHE A 444 -14.66 -19.76 -9.52
N GLY A 445 -14.04 -18.89 -10.34
CA GLY A 445 -14.14 -18.98 -11.80
C GLY A 445 -13.71 -20.35 -12.32
N ASP A 446 -12.56 -20.84 -11.86
CA ASP A 446 -12.02 -22.16 -12.22
C ASP A 446 -12.93 -23.30 -11.75
N LEU A 447 -13.45 -23.21 -10.52
CA LEU A 447 -14.40 -24.18 -9.96
C LEU A 447 -15.73 -24.17 -10.71
N THR A 448 -16.23 -22.99 -11.10
CA THR A 448 -17.46 -22.84 -11.88
C THR A 448 -17.27 -23.41 -13.29
N ILE A 449 -16.13 -23.14 -13.95
CA ILE A 449 -15.80 -23.76 -15.24
C ILE A 449 -15.67 -25.27 -15.08
N TYR A 450 -15.07 -25.75 -13.99
CA TYR A 450 -14.95 -27.18 -13.70
C TYR A 450 -16.32 -27.84 -13.46
N ILE A 451 -17.18 -27.23 -12.65
CA ILE A 451 -18.56 -27.68 -12.45
C ILE A 451 -19.31 -27.61 -13.78
N GLY A 452 -19.10 -26.57 -14.59
CA GLY A 452 -19.63 -26.49 -15.95
C GLY A 452 -19.17 -27.65 -16.83
N LYS A 453 -17.88 -28.00 -16.81
CA LYS A 453 -17.33 -29.17 -17.52
C LYS A 453 -17.91 -30.49 -16.96
N LEU A 454 -18.17 -30.58 -15.66
CA LEU A 454 -18.79 -31.75 -15.02
C LEU A 454 -20.29 -31.89 -15.36
N THR A 455 -20.98 -30.77 -15.60
CA THR A 455 -22.45 -30.74 -15.70
C THR A 455 -22.97 -30.51 -17.12
N ILE A 456 -22.20 -29.85 -18.01
CA ILE A 456 -22.67 -29.29 -19.29
C ILE A 456 -22.00 -29.94 -20.53
N LEU A 457 -20.86 -30.64 -20.40
CA LEU A 457 -20.19 -31.32 -21.53
C LEU A 457 -20.00 -32.82 -21.27
N PRO A 458 -20.57 -33.72 -22.09
CA PRO A 458 -20.22 -35.14 -22.04
C PRO A 458 -18.85 -35.30 -22.70
N GLY A 459 -17.77 -35.13 -21.93
CA GLY A 459 -16.41 -35.44 -22.37
C GLY A 459 -15.97 -36.79 -21.81
N ASP A 460 -15.46 -37.66 -22.68
CA ASP A 460 -15.12 -39.09 -22.51
C ASP A 460 -14.10 -39.48 -21.41
N LYS A 461 -13.88 -38.65 -20.38
CA LYS A 461 -12.92 -38.95 -19.31
C LYS A 461 -13.61 -39.60 -18.11
N PRO A 462 -13.21 -40.83 -17.71
CA PRO A 462 -13.83 -41.52 -16.59
C PRO A 462 -13.59 -40.79 -15.27
N PHE A 463 -14.65 -40.67 -14.46
CA PHE A 463 -14.72 -40.01 -13.13
C PHE A 463 -13.54 -40.32 -12.20
N LYS A 464 -12.97 -41.53 -12.32
CA LYS A 464 -11.83 -42.00 -11.53
C LYS A 464 -10.52 -41.29 -11.86
N GLU A 465 -10.31 -40.84 -13.09
CA GLU A 465 -9.13 -40.06 -13.47
C GLU A 465 -9.22 -38.60 -13.00
N LEU A 466 -10.43 -38.03 -12.98
CA LEU A 466 -10.70 -36.68 -12.46
C LEU A 466 -10.41 -36.58 -10.93
N ILE A 467 -10.82 -37.58 -10.15
CA ILE A 467 -10.56 -37.64 -8.70
C ILE A 467 -9.08 -37.93 -8.39
N ARG A 468 -8.39 -38.66 -9.27
CA ARG A 468 -6.95 -38.94 -9.13
C ARG A 468 -6.10 -37.70 -9.37
N ASP A 469 -6.50 -36.80 -10.26
CA ASP A 469 -5.86 -35.50 -10.46
C ASP A 469 -6.04 -34.56 -9.24
N LEU A 470 -7.18 -34.65 -8.57
CA LEU A 470 -7.50 -33.87 -7.35
C LEU A 470 -6.58 -34.24 -6.17
N THR A 471 -6.33 -35.53 -5.98
CA THR A 471 -5.65 -36.07 -4.79
C THR A 471 -4.12 -35.93 -4.83
N ARG A 472 -3.52 -35.60 -5.98
CA ARG A 472 -2.07 -35.47 -6.14
C ARG A 472 -1.49 -34.07 -5.94
N GLY A 473 -2.31 -33.06 -5.61
CA GLY A 473 -1.80 -31.69 -5.46
C GLY A 473 -1.26 -31.08 -6.77
N SER A 474 -1.61 -31.66 -7.92
CA SER A 474 -1.23 -31.23 -9.28
C SER A 474 -1.98 -29.97 -9.74
N TRP A 475 -2.64 -29.25 -8.82
CA TRP A 475 -3.25 -27.95 -9.09
C TRP A 475 -2.17 -26.89 -9.40
N LYS A 476 -0.99 -26.99 -8.77
CA LYS A 476 0.17 -26.15 -9.11
C LYS A 476 0.77 -26.48 -10.48
N GLU A 477 0.69 -27.75 -10.91
CA GLU A 477 1.31 -28.21 -12.15
C GLU A 477 0.44 -27.91 -13.38
N LYS A 478 -0.89 -28.04 -13.26
CA LYS A 478 -1.84 -27.65 -14.32
C LYS A 478 -1.86 -26.14 -14.59
N PHE A 479 -1.73 -25.32 -13.54
CA PHE A 479 -1.66 -23.85 -13.67
C PHE A 479 -0.45 -23.38 -14.51
N LEU A 480 0.69 -24.07 -14.41
CA LEU A 480 1.90 -23.74 -15.17
C LEU A 480 1.85 -24.27 -16.61
N ASN A 481 1.15 -25.39 -16.85
CA ASN A 481 1.00 -25.98 -18.18
C ASN A 481 -0.08 -25.31 -19.03
N GLU A 482 -1.19 -24.87 -18.44
CA GLU A 482 -2.27 -24.18 -19.17
C GLU A 482 -1.86 -22.75 -19.59
N SER A 483 -0.76 -22.24 -19.03
CA SER A 483 -0.09 -21.00 -19.45
C SER A 483 0.89 -21.20 -20.62
N ALA A 484 1.21 -22.45 -20.97
CA ALA A 484 2.16 -22.78 -22.04
C ALA A 484 1.47 -23.27 -23.33
N ASP A 485 0.17 -23.59 -23.28
CA ASP A 485 -0.61 -24.12 -24.41
C ASP A 485 -1.63 -23.11 -24.98
N GLN A 486 -1.58 -21.83 -24.60
CA GLN A 486 -2.32 -20.75 -25.29
C GLN A 486 -1.49 -20.10 -26.42
N ASP A 487 -0.78 -20.91 -27.20
CA ASP A 487 -0.13 -20.53 -28.47
C ASP A 487 -1.14 -20.67 -29.64
N GLU A 488 -2.31 -20.04 -29.53
CA GLU A 488 -3.15 -19.76 -30.70
C GLU A 488 -3.29 -18.24 -30.84
N PRO A 489 -2.87 -17.63 -31.97
CA PRO A 489 -2.95 -16.20 -32.14
C PRO A 489 -4.42 -15.78 -32.09
N PRO A 490 -4.82 -14.82 -31.23
CA PRO A 490 -6.15 -14.26 -31.30
C PRO A 490 -6.32 -13.61 -32.68
N GLN A 491 -7.38 -14.00 -33.40
CA GLN A 491 -7.78 -13.29 -34.61
C GLN A 491 -7.94 -11.80 -34.27
N PRO A 492 -7.44 -10.89 -35.13
CA PRO A 492 -7.55 -9.46 -34.88
C PRO A 492 -9.04 -9.10 -34.73
N PRO A 493 -9.42 -8.38 -33.65
CA PRO A 493 -10.79 -7.88 -33.55
C PRO A 493 -11.05 -6.97 -34.74
N SER A 494 -12.14 -7.23 -35.45
CA SER A 494 -12.66 -6.33 -36.48
C SER A 494 -12.98 -4.99 -35.82
N SER A 495 -12.11 -4.01 -36.05
CA SER A 495 -12.27 -2.64 -35.57
C SER A 495 -13.43 -1.97 -36.30
N GLN A 496 -14.64 -2.06 -35.74
CA GLN A 496 -15.66 -1.05 -35.93
C GLN A 496 -15.44 0.01 -34.84
N LEU A 497 -14.80 1.10 -35.25
CA LEU A 497 -14.67 2.33 -34.47
C LEU A 497 -15.99 3.10 -34.61
N ASP A 498 -16.77 3.16 -33.53
CA ASP A 498 -17.78 4.19 -33.36
C ASP A 498 -17.07 5.49 -32.93
N PRO A 499 -17.25 6.61 -33.66
CA PRO A 499 -16.63 7.88 -33.29
C PRO A 499 -17.60 8.70 -32.45
N GLU A 500 -17.35 8.87 -31.15
CA GLU A 500 -17.93 10.00 -30.45
C GLU A 500 -17.11 10.51 -29.26
N ASN A 501 -16.56 11.71 -29.47
CA ASN A 501 -16.33 12.80 -28.52
C ASN A 501 -15.51 12.54 -27.25
N THR A 502 -14.23 12.92 -27.29
CA THR A 502 -13.68 14.11 -26.59
C THR A 502 -12.15 14.13 -26.68
N VAL A 503 -11.56 15.33 -26.83
CA VAL A 503 -10.10 15.68 -26.88
C VAL A 503 -9.45 15.64 -28.28
N GLU A 504 -9.89 16.51 -29.19
CA GLU A 504 -9.23 16.73 -30.49
C GLU A 504 -8.08 17.76 -30.44
N ASP A 505 -8.09 18.75 -29.54
CA ASP A 505 -7.13 19.88 -29.58
C ASP A 505 -5.69 19.54 -29.09
N GLU A 506 -5.49 18.50 -28.26
CA GLU A 506 -4.13 18.11 -27.82
C GLU A 506 -3.44 17.11 -28.77
N THR A 507 -4.19 16.48 -29.67
CA THR A 507 -3.69 15.37 -30.50
C THR A 507 -2.98 15.89 -31.76
N GLU A 508 -3.41 17.03 -32.31
CA GLU A 508 -2.80 17.64 -33.50
C GLU A 508 -1.38 18.20 -33.24
N ALA A 509 -1.17 18.90 -32.12
CA ALA A 509 0.16 19.42 -31.77
C ALA A 509 1.16 18.29 -31.42
N ARG A 510 0.68 17.17 -30.85
CA ARG A 510 1.49 15.99 -30.52
C ARG A 510 1.88 15.17 -31.75
N ASN A 511 1.04 15.13 -32.79
CA ASN A 511 1.34 14.50 -34.09
C ASN A 511 2.35 15.29 -34.93
N ALA A 512 2.49 16.59 -34.68
CA ALA A 512 3.31 17.48 -35.50
C ALA A 512 4.80 17.14 -35.46
N ILE A 513 5.33 16.74 -34.30
CA ILE A 513 6.77 16.42 -34.12
C ILE A 513 7.11 15.09 -34.80
N GLU A 514 6.26 14.07 -34.64
CA GLU A 514 6.40 12.78 -35.32
C GLU A 514 6.36 12.96 -36.84
N ALA A 515 5.42 13.77 -37.34
CA ALA A 515 5.31 14.12 -38.75
C ALA A 515 6.49 14.97 -39.27
N ASP A 516 7.07 15.84 -38.44
CA ASP A 516 8.22 16.66 -38.78
C ASP A 516 9.51 15.83 -38.89
N GLU A 517 9.76 14.90 -37.96
CA GLU A 517 10.89 13.98 -38.06
C GLU A 517 10.76 13.02 -39.25
N HIS A 518 9.55 12.51 -39.53
CA HIS A 518 9.29 11.71 -40.73
C HIS A 518 9.55 12.52 -42.02
N LYS A 519 9.13 13.79 -42.08
CA LYS A 519 9.47 14.68 -43.20
C LYS A 519 10.97 14.93 -43.33
N LYS A 520 11.68 15.07 -42.21
CA LYS A 520 13.15 15.23 -42.21
C LYS A 520 13.84 13.97 -42.72
N GLU A 521 13.37 12.79 -42.34
CA GLU A 521 13.80 11.49 -42.89
C GLU A 521 13.64 11.46 -44.41
N GLU A 522 12.44 11.74 -44.92
CA GLU A 522 12.17 11.77 -46.37
C GLU A 522 13.05 12.79 -47.10
N SER A 523 13.29 13.95 -46.47
CA SER A 523 14.16 14.98 -47.03
C SER A 523 15.63 14.56 -47.06
N ALA A 524 16.09 13.78 -46.07
CA ALA A 524 17.45 13.25 -46.01
C ALA A 524 17.65 12.12 -47.04
N ARG A 525 16.63 11.25 -47.19
CA ARG A 525 16.55 10.23 -48.24
C ARG A 525 16.61 10.85 -49.63
N ALA A 526 15.87 11.95 -49.86
CA ALA A 526 15.90 12.68 -51.12
C ALA A 526 17.26 13.35 -51.41
N ARG A 527 18.04 13.69 -50.37
CA ARG A 527 19.41 14.22 -50.48
C ARG A 527 20.48 13.11 -50.59
N GLY A 528 20.12 11.84 -50.41
CA GLY A 528 21.05 10.71 -50.39
C GLY A 528 21.94 10.65 -49.13
N ASP A 529 21.58 11.37 -48.06
CA ASP A 529 22.33 11.39 -46.80
C ASP A 529 21.85 10.27 -45.88
N ILE A 530 22.47 9.10 -46.03
CA ILE A 530 22.13 7.86 -45.32
C ILE A 530 22.30 8.02 -43.79
N ALA A 531 23.25 8.85 -43.34
CA ALA A 531 23.49 9.06 -41.92
C ALA A 531 22.38 9.89 -41.28
N ALA A 532 21.99 10.99 -41.92
CA ALA A 532 20.87 11.81 -41.46
C ALA A 532 19.53 11.06 -41.56
N GLU A 533 19.33 10.26 -42.61
CA GLU A 533 18.14 9.40 -42.77
C GLU A 533 17.98 8.44 -41.60
N ASN A 534 19.03 7.68 -41.25
CA ASN A 534 18.97 6.73 -40.14
C ASN A 534 18.72 7.41 -38.78
N ILE A 535 19.27 8.61 -38.56
CA ILE A 535 19.06 9.37 -37.31
C ILE A 535 17.59 9.82 -37.18
N HIS A 536 17.04 10.43 -38.23
CA HIS A 536 15.64 10.88 -38.22
C HIS A 536 14.65 9.71 -38.16
N HIS A 537 14.96 8.60 -38.85
CA HIS A 537 14.18 7.37 -38.75
C HIS A 537 14.18 6.81 -37.32
N TYR A 538 15.34 6.81 -36.65
CA TYR A 538 15.45 6.37 -35.27
C TYR A 538 14.61 7.22 -34.30
N HIS A 539 14.69 8.54 -34.44
CA HIS A 539 13.89 9.47 -33.63
C HIS A 539 12.40 9.24 -33.85
N TYR A 540 11.96 9.09 -35.10
CA TYR A 540 10.57 8.77 -35.44
C TYR A 540 10.10 7.48 -34.75
N LEU A 541 10.89 6.41 -34.82
CA LEU A 541 10.56 5.14 -34.15
C LEU A 541 10.45 5.30 -32.63
N LEU A 542 11.37 6.02 -31.99
CA LEU A 542 11.33 6.29 -30.55
C LEU A 542 10.06 7.09 -30.17
N PHE A 543 9.73 8.14 -30.92
CA PHE A 543 8.50 8.92 -30.69
C PHE A 543 7.24 8.05 -30.83
N ARG A 544 7.17 7.24 -31.88
CA ARG A 544 6.04 6.35 -32.15
C ARG A 544 5.84 5.33 -31.02
N GLU A 545 6.91 4.68 -30.56
CA GLU A 545 6.82 3.68 -29.50
C GLU A 545 6.55 4.31 -28.13
N VAL A 546 7.11 5.48 -27.81
CA VAL A 546 6.76 6.25 -26.60
C VAL A 546 5.25 6.54 -26.58
N ARG A 547 4.70 6.99 -27.71
CA ARG A 547 3.26 7.24 -27.85
C ARG A 547 2.44 5.97 -27.63
N LYS A 548 2.86 4.85 -28.21
CA LYS A 548 2.21 3.56 -28.01
C LYS A 548 2.20 3.16 -26.53
N MET A 549 3.30 3.38 -25.81
CA MET A 549 3.37 3.13 -24.36
C MET A 549 2.49 4.07 -23.54
N ILE A 550 2.38 5.36 -23.92
CA ILE A 550 1.44 6.30 -23.28
C ILE A 550 0.00 5.81 -23.45
N ASN A 551 -0.38 5.37 -24.64
CA ASN A 551 -1.71 4.83 -24.90
C ASN A 551 -2.01 3.59 -24.05
N TYR A 552 -1.04 2.67 -23.90
CA TYR A 552 -1.20 1.53 -23.01
C TYR A 552 -1.32 1.95 -21.54
N ALA A 553 -0.59 2.98 -21.12
CA ALA A 553 -0.67 3.50 -19.75
C ALA A 553 -2.04 4.16 -19.46
N THR A 554 -2.65 4.82 -20.44
CA THR A 554 -3.95 5.51 -20.28
C THR A 554 -5.17 4.58 -20.40
N THR A 555 -5.06 3.46 -21.13
CA THR A 555 -6.18 2.53 -21.35
C THR A 555 -6.40 1.50 -20.22
N ASN A 556 -5.64 1.55 -19.13
CA ASN A 556 -5.79 0.66 -17.95
C ASN A 556 -5.66 -0.86 -18.21
N LEU A 557 -5.20 -1.31 -19.39
CA LEU A 557 -4.86 -2.72 -19.59
C LEU A 557 -3.39 -2.97 -19.18
N PRO A 558 -3.12 -3.82 -18.17
CA PRO A 558 -1.77 -4.27 -17.89
C PRO A 558 -1.29 -5.16 -19.04
N LYS A 559 -0.63 -4.58 -20.04
CA LYS A 559 0.02 -5.32 -21.12
C LYS A 559 1.29 -5.98 -20.58
N GLU A 560 1.31 -7.30 -20.63
CA GLU A 560 2.53 -8.09 -20.45
C GLU A 560 3.11 -8.34 -21.83
N PHE A 561 4.37 -7.94 -22.04
CA PHE A 561 5.04 -8.09 -23.33
C PHE A 561 5.69 -9.46 -23.45
N GLU A 562 5.65 -10.02 -24.65
CA GLU A 562 6.36 -11.25 -24.95
C GLU A 562 7.88 -11.03 -25.04
N TYR A 563 8.64 -12.12 -25.04
CA TYR A 563 10.11 -12.05 -25.13
C TYR A 563 10.57 -11.32 -26.40
N HIS A 564 9.91 -11.55 -27.54
CA HIS A 564 10.29 -10.96 -28.82
C HIS A 564 10.00 -9.44 -28.85
N GLU A 565 8.91 -9.00 -28.21
CA GLU A 565 8.59 -7.58 -28.05
C GLU A 565 9.62 -6.91 -27.14
N TRP A 566 10.00 -7.57 -26.03
CA TRP A 566 11.06 -7.10 -25.16
C TRP A 566 12.41 -6.98 -25.86
N GLU A 567 12.77 -7.95 -26.70
CA GLU A 567 14.00 -7.92 -27.50
C GLU A 567 13.97 -6.73 -28.48
N TYR A 568 12.86 -6.52 -29.18
CA TYR A 568 12.65 -5.35 -30.04
C TYR A 568 12.86 -4.03 -29.29
N PHE A 569 12.23 -3.85 -28.12
CA PHE A 569 12.37 -2.62 -27.37
C PHE A 569 13.78 -2.42 -26.80
N LEU A 570 14.43 -3.48 -26.32
CA LEU A 570 15.79 -3.39 -25.81
C LEU A 570 16.79 -3.01 -26.92
N ASN A 571 16.63 -3.58 -28.12
CA ASN A 571 17.45 -3.22 -29.27
C ASN A 571 17.19 -1.78 -29.71
N LEU A 572 15.91 -1.35 -29.71
CA LEU A 572 15.54 0.03 -30.01
C LEU A 572 16.13 1.01 -28.98
N ILE A 573 16.14 0.68 -27.69
CA ILE A 573 16.73 1.54 -26.64
C ILE A 573 18.26 1.59 -26.76
N ALA A 574 18.89 0.47 -27.16
CA ALA A 574 20.34 0.39 -27.35
C ALA A 574 20.81 1.06 -28.65
N GLY A 575 19.93 1.20 -29.65
CA GLY A 575 20.23 1.75 -30.97
C GLY A 575 20.99 0.79 -31.89
N GLU A 576 20.92 -0.52 -31.62
CA GLU A 576 21.71 -1.54 -32.34
C GLU A 576 21.20 -1.80 -33.76
N ASP A 577 19.89 -1.66 -34.02
CA ASP A 577 19.29 -1.99 -35.31
C ASP A 577 19.29 -0.82 -36.33
N VAL A 578 19.70 0.39 -35.93
CA VAL A 578 19.51 1.61 -36.75
C VAL A 578 20.79 2.16 -37.37
N PHE A 579 21.96 1.82 -36.82
CA PHE A 579 23.24 2.21 -37.40
C PHE A 579 23.98 0.95 -37.86
N PRO A 580 24.19 0.73 -39.18
CA PRO A 580 24.98 -0.40 -39.64
C PRO A 580 26.39 -0.31 -39.04
N GLU A 581 26.74 -1.26 -38.19
CA GLU A 581 28.05 -1.30 -37.54
C GLU A 581 29.14 -1.58 -38.58
N THR A 582 30.20 -0.75 -38.57
CA THR A 582 31.46 -1.03 -39.27
C THR A 582 32.07 -2.34 -38.76
N ASP A 583 32.66 -3.15 -39.64
CA ASP A 583 33.25 -4.47 -39.34
C ASP A 583 34.25 -4.46 -38.16
N GLU A 584 34.91 -3.34 -37.89
CA GLU A 584 35.81 -3.17 -36.73
C GLU A 584 35.06 -3.11 -35.39
N LYS A 585 33.91 -2.41 -35.33
CA LYS A 585 33.06 -2.36 -34.13
C LYS A 585 32.37 -3.69 -33.87
N LYS A 586 31.99 -4.42 -34.92
CA LYS A 586 31.51 -5.80 -34.83
C LYS A 586 32.56 -6.71 -34.18
N LYS A 587 33.82 -6.63 -34.61
CA LYS A 587 34.94 -7.40 -34.06
C LYS A 587 35.30 -7.01 -32.62
N GLU A 588 35.19 -5.73 -32.26
CA GLU A 588 35.36 -5.28 -30.86
C GLU A 588 34.22 -5.76 -29.96
N LYS A 589 32.96 -5.69 -30.41
CA LYS A 589 31.80 -6.24 -29.70
C LYS A 589 31.86 -7.76 -29.59
N GLU A 590 32.33 -8.49 -30.60
CA GLU A 590 32.56 -9.94 -30.50
C GLU A 590 33.65 -10.27 -29.47
N LYS A 591 34.70 -9.45 -29.38
CA LYS A 591 35.73 -9.56 -28.34
C LYS A 591 35.22 -9.18 -26.94
N GLU A 592 34.31 -8.22 -26.82
CA GLU A 592 33.65 -7.87 -25.56
C GLU A 592 32.58 -8.89 -25.14
N LYS A 593 31.84 -9.49 -26.09
CA LYS A 593 30.91 -10.60 -25.85
C LYS A 593 31.63 -11.84 -25.30
N GLY A 594 32.87 -12.10 -25.74
CA GLY A 594 33.74 -13.14 -25.15
C GLY A 594 34.24 -12.81 -23.73
N ARG A 595 34.04 -11.59 -23.24
CA ARG A 595 34.54 -11.07 -21.97
C ARG A 595 33.43 -10.91 -20.92
N GLY A 596 32.48 -11.85 -20.86
CA GLY A 596 31.71 -12.18 -19.65
C GLY A 596 30.94 -11.06 -18.93
N ASN A 597 30.69 -9.92 -19.58
CA ASN A 597 29.96 -8.78 -18.97
C ASN A 597 28.51 -8.67 -19.50
N GLY A 598 27.95 -9.80 -19.93
CA GLY A 598 26.62 -9.87 -20.55
C GLY A 598 25.51 -9.77 -19.52
N TRP A 599 24.69 -8.73 -19.65
CA TRP A 599 23.45 -8.54 -18.90
C TRP A 599 22.56 -9.80 -18.93
N SER A 600 21.96 -10.15 -17.78
CA SER A 600 21.07 -11.31 -17.61
C SER A 600 19.70 -10.89 -17.07
N TRP A 601 18.65 -11.56 -17.54
CA TRP A 601 17.30 -11.37 -17.01
C TRP A 601 17.18 -11.84 -15.56
N ILE A 602 18.09 -12.70 -15.10
CA ILE A 602 18.09 -13.21 -13.73
C ILE A 602 18.60 -12.14 -12.77
N ASP A 603 19.44 -11.21 -13.19
CA ASP A 603 20.06 -10.23 -12.32
C ASP A 603 19.06 -9.35 -11.58
N ARG A 604 19.47 -8.82 -10.42
CA ARG A 604 18.62 -7.91 -9.63
C ARG A 604 18.20 -6.65 -10.38
N LYS A 605 18.95 -6.26 -11.42
CA LYS A 605 18.67 -5.12 -12.30
C LYS A 605 17.67 -5.44 -13.41
N SER A 606 17.14 -6.66 -13.45
CA SER A 606 16.16 -7.08 -14.45
C SER A 606 14.88 -6.23 -14.35
N PRO A 607 14.35 -5.74 -15.47
CA PRO A 607 13.15 -4.92 -15.47
C PRO A 607 11.90 -5.71 -15.03
N LEU A 608 11.94 -7.04 -15.13
CA LEU A 608 10.86 -7.93 -14.65
C LEU A 608 10.78 -8.03 -13.12
N LEU A 609 11.83 -7.63 -12.40
CA LEU A 609 11.87 -7.59 -10.93
C LEU A 609 11.53 -6.21 -10.36
N GLY A 610 11.42 -5.20 -11.23
CA GLY A 610 11.11 -3.83 -10.83
C GLY A 610 9.68 -3.67 -10.31
N GLU A 611 9.47 -2.60 -9.55
CA GLU A 611 8.14 -2.24 -9.02
C GLU A 611 7.19 -1.70 -10.10
N LYS A 612 7.77 -1.18 -11.19
CA LYS A 612 7.06 -0.54 -12.29
C LYS A 612 6.37 -1.60 -13.15
N THR A 613 5.26 -1.22 -13.77
CA THR A 613 4.69 -2.04 -14.84
C THR A 613 5.66 -2.07 -16.02
N GLU A 614 5.57 -3.09 -16.86
CA GLU A 614 6.47 -3.20 -18.03
C GLU A 614 6.31 -2.00 -18.95
N VAL A 615 5.08 -1.55 -19.17
CA VAL A 615 4.74 -0.34 -19.92
C VAL A 615 5.42 0.89 -19.29
N GLN A 616 5.34 1.07 -17.97
CA GLN A 616 5.94 2.22 -17.30
C GLN A 616 7.47 2.18 -17.39
N TRP A 617 8.08 1.01 -17.22
CA TRP A 617 9.53 0.85 -17.37
C TRP A 617 9.98 1.15 -18.80
N LEU A 618 9.28 0.61 -19.81
CA LEU A 618 9.58 0.84 -21.22
C LEU A 618 9.38 2.30 -21.61
N LEU A 619 8.31 2.94 -21.14
CA LEU A 619 8.06 4.35 -21.38
C LEU A 619 9.21 5.23 -20.88
N GLU A 620 9.68 5.00 -19.66
CA GLU A 620 10.83 5.72 -19.10
C GLU A 620 12.11 5.44 -19.89
N ALA A 621 12.41 4.17 -20.16
CA ALA A 621 13.63 3.79 -20.88
C ALA A 621 13.66 4.32 -22.33
N LEU A 622 12.52 4.30 -23.03
CA LEU A 622 12.39 4.88 -24.36
C LEU A 622 12.49 6.40 -24.34
N THR A 623 11.94 7.06 -23.31
CA THR A 623 12.04 8.52 -23.14
C THR A 623 13.47 8.95 -22.83
N GLU A 624 14.19 8.20 -21.97
CA GLU A 624 15.61 8.43 -21.69
C GLU A 624 16.48 8.20 -22.94
N ALA A 625 16.17 7.17 -23.74
CA ALA A 625 16.86 6.92 -25.01
C ALA A 625 16.64 8.09 -25.98
N LEU A 626 15.41 8.55 -26.12
CA LEU A 626 15.05 9.69 -26.95
C LEU A 626 15.76 10.98 -26.48
N GLU A 627 15.75 11.26 -25.18
CA GLU A 627 16.44 12.42 -24.62
C GLU A 627 17.96 12.37 -24.87
N ARG A 628 18.56 11.18 -24.73
CA ARG A 628 19.98 10.96 -25.01
C ARG A 628 20.32 11.26 -26.47
N GLU A 629 19.50 10.81 -27.41
CA GLU A 629 19.73 11.05 -28.84
C GLU A 629 19.48 12.51 -29.23
N LEU A 630 18.41 13.15 -28.73
CA LEU A 630 18.15 14.57 -28.95
C LEU A 630 19.28 15.45 -28.41
N ARG A 631 19.86 15.10 -27.25
CA ARG A 631 21.05 15.78 -26.70
C ARG A 631 22.29 15.58 -27.58
N LYS A 632 22.48 14.41 -28.21
CA LYS A 632 23.58 14.18 -29.17
C LYS A 632 23.38 15.01 -30.43
N ALA A 633 22.16 15.03 -30.98
CA ALA A 633 21.80 15.83 -32.15
C ALA A 633 22.02 17.33 -31.89
N SER A 634 21.64 17.83 -30.70
CA SER A 634 21.89 19.21 -30.28
C SER A 634 23.37 19.55 -30.17
N ARG A 635 24.22 18.64 -29.66
CA ARG A 635 25.68 18.85 -29.58
C ARG A 635 26.36 18.81 -30.94
N GLY A 636 25.87 17.98 -31.86
CA GLY A 636 26.35 17.93 -33.25
C GLY A 636 26.12 19.24 -34.01
N PHE A 637 25.12 20.03 -33.60
CA PHE A 637 24.84 21.35 -34.17
C PHE A 637 25.79 22.47 -33.70
N HIS A 638 26.69 22.23 -32.74
CA HIS A 638 27.60 23.23 -32.16
C HIS A 638 29.08 23.11 -32.58
N SER A 639 29.38 22.34 -33.63
CA SER A 639 30.68 22.38 -34.33
C SER A 639 30.40 22.23 -35.83
N PRO A 640 30.63 23.26 -36.67
CA PRO A 640 32.00 23.65 -37.05
C PRO A 640 32.19 25.13 -37.46
N GLU A 641 33.12 25.87 -36.84
CA GLU A 641 33.81 27.00 -37.49
C GLU A 641 35.12 27.28 -36.76
N ASN A 642 36.18 26.55 -37.11
CA ASN A 642 37.57 26.98 -36.95
C ASN A 642 38.46 26.04 -37.76
N GLY A 643 38.32 26.12 -39.08
CA GLY A 643 39.23 25.53 -40.06
C GLY A 643 39.91 26.65 -40.84
N SER A 644 41.04 27.10 -40.33
CA SER A 644 42.14 27.80 -41.01
C SER A 644 41.90 28.25 -42.46
N VAL A 645 41.69 29.56 -42.65
CA VAL A 645 41.93 30.26 -43.91
C VAL A 645 43.43 30.14 -44.24
N ARG A 646 43.73 29.41 -45.31
CA ARG A 646 45.05 29.38 -45.95
C ARG A 646 45.09 30.57 -46.92
N GLU A 647 45.52 31.72 -46.43
CA GLU A 647 45.85 32.86 -47.31
C GLU A 647 47.11 32.50 -48.12
N SER A 648 46.94 32.47 -49.43
CA SER A 648 48.00 32.44 -50.42
C SER A 648 48.50 33.87 -50.59
N ASN A 649 49.74 34.14 -50.21
CA ASN A 649 50.39 35.41 -50.45
C ASN A 649 51.73 35.17 -51.18
N GLU A 650 51.65 35.15 -52.50
CA GLU A 650 52.72 35.46 -53.47
C GLU A 650 52.04 36.45 -54.45
N GLY A 651 52.54 37.61 -54.83
CA GLY A 651 53.77 38.37 -54.62
C GLY A 651 53.70 39.55 -55.61
N GLY A 652 54.33 40.70 -55.31
CA GLY A 652 54.44 41.81 -56.27
C GLY A 652 54.51 43.18 -55.60
N GLY A 653 55.68 43.82 -55.70
CA GLY A 653 56.06 45.01 -54.94
C GLY A 653 55.88 46.37 -55.64
N GLU A 654 56.80 47.27 -55.26
CA GLU A 654 57.02 48.67 -55.65
C GLU A 654 56.34 49.75 -54.79
N GLY A 655 57.19 50.64 -54.23
CA GLY A 655 56.81 51.86 -53.53
C GLY A 655 57.63 52.12 -52.26
#